data_AF-A0A2E5EQ32-F1
#
_entry.id   AF-A0A2E5EQ32-F1
#
_cell.length_a   1.000
_cell.length_b   1.000
_cell.length_c   1.000
_cell.angle_alpha   90.00
_cell.angle_beta   90.00
_cell.angle_gamma   90.00
#
_symmetry.space_group_name_H-M   'P 1'
#
loop_
_entity.id
_entity.type
_entity.pdbx_description
1 polymer ?
#
loop_
_entity_poly.entity_id
_entity_poly.type
_entity_poly.pdbx_seq_one_letter_code
_entity_poly.pdbx_strand_id
1 'polypeptide(L)'
;MPDDNQPDSKSSAGKSEAVLTIGVAVLVFGLAFMVFKTTRTEDPTEKILGAAPQSSGSYASESASTNKYKNGHYVERGFANHWNPANTATFWLTEVPDAIRDASPDTGTNSNIRLADYAGHESCLDCHEDNHVAWRNHPHSRMNAYATPENVIGDFSGTKEIRYLGGVARFHTKDGQYRMELTRESRRRVYAITRTIGSRFFQYYVGTLVEGDPRESPASRTLEHVLPFGYWIDEAEWVPSVHVFRATDHDDDRRDPFSDHDIAPYDGGCSTCHTTRPFGDWAVNPGGAKRLAGLAPRSVAFDVSGYVESERPQFALKKSPGEISDADVLQLQEQFNMLPFKGHGVSLGIACEACHNGCDDHVKRSTKTKSDYLPAFFPKSPHVFTPSNNPNQPADAEALKTIHARTKENSNFICARCHSGGRPRYANGVDTWNSTEFSDAVKGSCYKKSDPHSTRETLSCVHCHDPHQGIGKKWKPSRQEDNASCLSCHAEFKDAKRLTAHTHHAADSVGSDCMNCHMPKINEGMQDMVRTHCIFNPTDKEMIEANQPNACNLCHLEKTIDWTIDHLRDWFGREHRYSERALVRNYPTRGQAAGLGWLRSRHGPTRLAAAEAAAKAKAKWALPDLLRLLVEDEYIINRQFTQRRLEEWLGFKFKDKGYRYYMTEPERLEAITRIAGELQTGGSLRLQASNSK
;
A
#
# COMPACT_ATOMS: atom_id res chain seq x y z
N MET A 1 -45.54 -52.18 -17.54
CA MET A 1 -45.78 -53.27 -16.57
C MET A 1 -45.45 -52.72 -15.19
N PRO A 2 -46.38 -52.83 -14.23
CA PRO A 2 -46.49 -51.95 -13.07
C PRO A 2 -46.13 -52.69 -11.75
N ASP A 3 -46.57 -52.11 -10.63
CA ASP A 3 -46.77 -52.67 -9.28
C ASP A 3 -45.62 -52.36 -8.28
N ASP A 4 -45.87 -51.93 -7.03
CA ASP A 4 -47.13 -51.69 -6.34
C ASP A 4 -46.91 -50.99 -4.98
N ASN A 5 -48.04 -50.58 -4.39
CA ASN A 5 -48.35 -50.49 -2.95
C ASN A 5 -48.17 -49.19 -2.14
N GLN A 6 -49.26 -48.41 -2.20
CA GLN A 6 -50.03 -47.77 -1.10
C GLN A 6 -50.57 -48.78 -0.04
N PRO A 7 -51.46 -48.44 0.92
CA PRO A 7 -51.77 -47.19 1.68
C PRO A 7 -51.92 -47.48 3.21
N ASP A 8 -52.19 -46.53 4.12
CA ASP A 8 -53.51 -46.12 4.67
C ASP A 8 -53.24 -45.68 6.15
N SER A 9 -53.96 -44.83 6.89
CA SER A 9 -55.22 -44.09 6.76
C SER A 9 -55.38 -43.11 7.96
N LYS A 10 -56.15 -42.03 7.75
CA LYS A 10 -57.26 -41.44 8.58
C LYS A 10 -57.14 -41.39 10.13
N SER A 11 -57.65 -40.40 10.88
CA SER A 11 -58.53 -39.23 10.67
C SER A 11 -58.78 -38.54 12.04
N SER A 12 -59.11 -37.23 11.99
CA SER A 12 -60.11 -36.49 12.83
C SER A 12 -59.94 -36.47 14.37
N ALA A 13 -60.39 -35.50 15.16
CA ALA A 13 -60.94 -34.14 15.09
C ALA A 13 -61.27 -33.80 16.56
N GLY A 14 -61.34 -32.54 16.96
CA GLY A 14 -62.07 -32.18 18.19
C GLY A 14 -61.56 -30.94 18.93
N LYS A 15 -62.43 -29.94 19.03
CA LYS A 15 -62.26 -28.62 19.66
C LYS A 15 -62.69 -28.62 21.14
N SER A 16 -62.22 -27.63 21.91
CA SER A 16 -62.93 -26.79 22.93
C SER A 16 -61.89 -26.28 23.94
N GLU A 17 -61.59 -24.98 24.03
CA GLU A 17 -62.26 -23.85 24.70
C GLU A 17 -62.29 -23.85 26.24
N ALA A 18 -61.52 -22.90 26.78
CA ALA A 18 -61.80 -21.93 27.85
C ALA A 18 -61.83 -22.32 29.34
N VAL A 19 -61.24 -21.40 30.14
CA VAL A 19 -61.63 -20.82 31.46
C VAL A 19 -60.32 -20.36 32.17
N LEU A 20 -59.94 -19.07 32.19
CA LEU A 20 -60.30 -17.95 33.11
C LEU A 20 -60.15 -18.35 34.61
N THR A 21 -59.58 -17.64 35.60
CA THR A 21 -59.13 -16.25 35.86
C THR A 21 -58.41 -16.30 37.24
N ILE A 22 -57.49 -15.39 37.60
CA ILE A 22 -57.56 -14.34 38.66
C ILE A 22 -56.14 -14.38 39.32
N GLY A 23 -55.38 -13.31 39.60
CA GLY A 23 -55.57 -11.87 39.49
C GLY A 23 -54.65 -11.14 40.49
N VAL A 24 -54.24 -9.90 40.13
CA VAL A 24 -54.20 -8.68 41.00
C VAL A 24 -53.00 -8.62 42.00
N ALA A 25 -52.19 -7.57 42.21
CA ALA A 25 -52.24 -6.13 41.90
C ALA A 25 -50.94 -5.36 42.34
N VAL A 26 -50.65 -4.23 41.64
CA VAL A 26 -50.38 -2.83 42.14
C VAL A 26 -49.04 -2.49 42.84
N LEU A 27 -48.13 -1.69 42.20
CA LEU A 27 -47.81 -0.23 42.35
C LEU A 27 -47.09 0.12 43.69
N VAL A 28 -46.09 1.02 43.88
CA VAL A 28 -45.67 2.29 43.23
C VAL A 28 -44.38 2.83 43.93
N PHE A 29 -43.52 3.56 43.20
CA PHE A 29 -42.52 4.62 43.58
C PHE A 29 -41.26 4.39 44.47
N GLY A 30 -40.17 5.08 44.08
CA GLY A 30 -39.35 5.89 45.01
C GLY A 30 -37.82 5.83 44.87
N LEU A 31 -37.18 6.94 44.45
CA LEU A 31 -35.73 7.21 44.47
C LEU A 31 -35.13 7.23 45.90
N ALA A 32 -33.84 6.84 46.05
CA ALA A 32 -32.88 7.49 46.96
C ALA A 32 -31.40 7.11 46.66
N PHE A 33 -30.53 8.12 46.75
CA PHE A 33 -29.06 8.07 46.78
C PHE A 33 -28.52 7.46 48.09
N MET A 34 -27.43 6.68 48.05
CA MET A 34 -26.16 6.98 48.75
C MET A 34 -25.10 5.86 48.64
N VAL A 35 -23.86 6.35 48.51
CA VAL A 35 -22.51 5.79 48.58
C VAL A 35 -22.26 4.79 49.73
N PHE A 36 -21.49 3.71 49.49
CA PHE A 36 -20.31 3.31 50.31
C PHE A 36 -19.44 2.25 49.61
N LYS A 37 -18.11 2.43 49.74
CA LYS A 37 -17.02 1.52 49.37
C LYS A 37 -17.15 0.17 50.10
N THR A 38 -16.74 -0.95 49.48
CA THR A 38 -15.47 -1.67 49.76
C THR A 38 -15.40 -3.06 49.08
N THR A 39 -14.17 -3.42 48.71
CA THR A 39 -13.55 -4.76 48.64
C THR A 39 -13.97 -5.76 47.55
N ARG A 40 -12.98 -6.01 46.67
CA ARG A 40 -12.78 -7.17 45.79
C ARG A 40 -12.91 -8.50 46.53
N THR A 41 -13.63 -9.43 45.91
CA THR A 41 -13.40 -10.88 45.99
C THR A 41 -13.48 -11.45 44.57
N GLU A 42 -12.50 -12.26 44.19
CA GLU A 42 -12.39 -12.93 42.90
C GLU A 42 -13.26 -14.19 42.86
N ASP A 43 -13.95 -14.45 41.73
CA ASP A 43 -14.27 -15.80 41.19
C ASP A 43 -14.71 -15.66 39.69
N PRO A 44 -14.76 -16.72 38.84
CA PRO A 44 -14.15 -16.70 37.52
C PRO A 44 -15.19 -16.84 36.40
N THR A 45 -14.76 -16.57 35.16
CA THR A 45 -15.38 -17.03 33.90
C THR A 45 -16.90 -16.83 33.71
N GLU A 46 -17.32 -15.85 32.91
CA GLU A 46 -17.84 -16.11 31.56
C GLU A 46 -18.30 -14.82 30.83
N LYS A 47 -18.06 -14.89 29.51
CA LYS A 47 -18.48 -14.04 28.38
C LYS A 47 -19.80 -13.27 28.57
N ILE A 48 -19.85 -12.04 28.03
CA ILE A 48 -20.72 -11.58 26.91
C ILE A 48 -20.63 -10.05 26.75
N LEU A 49 -20.37 -9.61 25.49
CA LEU A 49 -20.64 -8.31 24.84
C LEU A 49 -20.00 -7.00 25.37
N GLY A 50 -19.36 -6.26 24.46
CA GLY A 50 -19.56 -4.81 24.37
C GLY A 50 -18.32 -3.91 24.24
N ALA A 51 -18.13 -3.41 23.02
CA ALA A 51 -17.68 -2.06 22.65
C ALA A 51 -16.20 -1.60 22.86
N ALA A 52 -15.67 -1.08 21.74
CA ALA A 52 -14.56 -0.13 21.57
C ALA A 52 -14.72 1.13 22.48
N PRO A 53 -13.77 2.10 22.54
CA PRO A 53 -12.58 2.35 21.71
C PRO A 53 -11.30 2.71 22.51
N GLN A 54 -10.15 2.86 21.85
CA GLN A 54 -9.22 3.99 22.09
C GLN A 54 -7.95 3.90 21.23
N SER A 55 -7.78 4.95 20.43
CA SER A 55 -6.53 5.45 19.88
C SER A 55 -5.69 6.11 20.98
N SER A 56 -4.44 5.66 21.16
CA SER A 56 -3.23 6.47 21.42
C SER A 56 -2.16 5.59 22.08
N GLY A 57 -0.93 5.63 21.58
CA GLY A 57 0.24 5.18 22.32
C GLY A 57 0.92 3.93 21.80
N SER A 58 2.20 4.09 21.48
CA SER A 58 3.27 3.08 21.50
C SER A 58 2.96 1.67 20.99
N TYR A 59 3.59 1.30 19.87
CA TYR A 59 3.93 -0.09 19.58
C TYR A 59 4.91 -0.62 20.64
N ALA A 60 4.36 -1.05 21.77
CA ALA A 60 4.91 -1.94 22.78
C ALA A 60 3.67 -2.39 23.56
N SER A 61 3.28 -3.66 23.70
CA SER A 61 3.96 -4.94 23.55
C SER A 61 2.87 -6.02 23.61
N GLU A 62 2.95 -7.08 22.80
CA GLU A 62 2.28 -8.35 23.16
C GLU A 62 3.21 -9.55 22.89
N SER A 63 3.64 -10.15 24.01
CA SER A 63 4.31 -11.45 24.18
C SER A 63 5.60 -11.68 23.39
N ALA A 64 6.69 -11.31 24.05
CA ALA A 64 8.06 -11.65 23.74
C ALA A 64 8.30 -13.17 23.92
N SER A 65 8.67 -13.85 22.83
CA SER A 65 9.61 -14.97 22.92
C SER A 65 10.99 -14.43 22.53
N THR A 66 11.78 -14.17 23.56
CA THR A 66 13.18 -13.77 23.48
C THR A 66 14.03 -14.96 23.07
N ASN A 67 14.22 -15.19 21.76
CA ASN A 67 15.28 -16.11 21.34
C ASN A 67 16.61 -15.37 21.27
N LYS A 68 17.40 -15.60 22.31
CA LYS A 68 18.64 -14.96 22.71
C LYS A 68 19.70 -14.94 21.60
N TYR A 69 20.19 -13.74 21.32
CA TYR A 69 21.31 -13.35 20.46
C TYR A 69 22.69 -13.92 20.87
N LYS A 70 22.77 -15.18 21.31
CA LYS A 70 24.09 -15.76 21.59
C LYS A 70 24.97 -15.87 20.34
N ASN A 71 24.38 -15.83 19.14
CA ASN A 71 25.07 -15.93 17.85
C ASN A 71 24.65 -14.85 16.80
N GLY A 72 24.09 -13.69 17.21
CA GLY A 72 23.89 -12.51 16.35
C GLY A 72 22.88 -12.62 15.19
N HIS A 73 21.58 -12.47 15.47
CA HIS A 73 20.53 -12.29 14.44
C HIS A 73 19.74 -11.00 14.66
N TYR A 74 20.05 -9.92 13.94
CA TYR A 74 19.53 -8.59 14.29
C TYR A 74 18.09 -8.24 13.83
N VAL A 75 17.49 -8.97 12.89
CA VAL A 75 16.22 -8.49 12.33
C VAL A 75 15.05 -8.84 13.25
N GLU A 76 14.46 -7.81 13.85
CA GLU A 76 13.16 -7.90 14.51
C GLU A 76 12.12 -8.42 13.50
N ARG A 77 11.71 -9.70 13.68
CA ARG A 77 10.70 -10.44 12.89
C ARG A 77 10.55 -9.94 11.46
N GLY A 78 11.44 -10.40 10.57
CA GLY A 78 11.15 -10.38 9.14
C GLY A 78 9.80 -11.07 8.87
N PHE A 79 9.10 -10.66 7.81
CA PHE A 79 7.95 -11.44 7.33
C PHE A 79 8.42 -12.87 7.04
N ALA A 80 7.55 -13.88 7.19
CA ALA A 80 7.83 -15.21 6.65
C ALA A 80 8.20 -15.05 5.17
N ASN A 81 9.34 -15.63 4.77
CA ASN A 81 9.86 -15.40 3.42
C ASN A 81 8.82 -15.84 2.38
N HIS A 82 8.45 -14.90 1.50
CA HIS A 82 7.34 -15.12 0.58
C HIS A 82 7.62 -16.25 -0.41
N TRP A 83 8.82 -16.27 -0.98
CA TRP A 83 9.19 -17.20 -2.05
C TRP A 83 9.26 -18.63 -1.53
N ASN A 84 9.89 -18.80 -0.37
CA ASN A 84 9.92 -20.05 0.35
C ASN A 84 10.13 -19.75 1.84
N PRO A 85 9.20 -20.11 2.74
CA PRO A 85 9.36 -19.87 4.17
C PRO A 85 10.61 -20.51 4.81
N ALA A 86 11.21 -21.52 4.15
CA ALA A 86 12.48 -22.11 4.59
C ALA A 86 13.70 -21.25 4.22
N ASN A 87 13.58 -20.34 3.24
CA ASN A 87 14.63 -19.36 2.97
C ASN A 87 14.72 -18.39 4.15
N THR A 88 15.94 -18.14 4.62
CA THR A 88 16.18 -17.20 5.71
C THR A 88 17.17 -16.12 5.26
N ALA A 89 16.93 -14.87 5.67
CA ALA A 89 17.98 -13.86 5.65
C ALA A 89 18.51 -13.68 7.06
N THR A 90 19.80 -13.88 7.25
CA THR A 90 20.51 -13.72 8.52
C THR A 90 21.49 -12.56 8.42
N PHE A 91 21.53 -11.74 9.46
CA PHE A 91 22.37 -10.56 9.54
C PHE A 91 23.36 -10.77 10.69
N TRP A 92 24.60 -11.07 10.32
CA TRP A 92 25.67 -11.42 11.22
C TRP A 92 26.41 -10.16 11.65
N LEU A 93 26.35 -9.86 12.95
CA LEU A 93 27.19 -8.84 13.61
C LEU A 93 28.49 -9.43 14.17
N THR A 94 28.62 -10.74 14.01
CA THR A 94 29.79 -11.54 14.33
C THR A 94 30.30 -12.12 13.02
N GLU A 95 31.36 -12.91 13.06
CA GLU A 95 31.75 -13.66 11.87
C GLU A 95 30.63 -14.59 11.40
N VAL A 96 30.43 -14.64 10.08
CA VAL A 96 29.53 -15.62 9.42
C VAL A 96 30.11 -17.03 9.62
N PRO A 97 29.39 -18.06 10.07
CA PRO A 97 29.98 -19.39 10.25
C PRO A 97 30.62 -19.98 8.98
N ASP A 98 31.75 -20.69 9.13
CA ASP A 98 32.45 -21.32 8.00
C ASP A 98 31.56 -22.27 7.19
N ALA A 99 30.70 -23.03 7.86
CA ALA A 99 29.73 -23.88 7.17
C ALA A 99 28.79 -23.12 6.22
N ILE A 100 28.45 -21.86 6.53
CA ILE A 100 27.66 -20.99 5.62
C ILE A 100 28.54 -20.44 4.51
N ARG A 101 29.79 -20.06 4.81
CA ARG A 101 30.76 -19.58 3.82
C ARG A 101 31.06 -20.67 2.79
N ASP A 102 31.39 -21.88 3.24
CA ASP A 102 31.72 -23.04 2.41
C ASP A 102 30.52 -23.53 1.57
N ALA A 103 29.30 -23.34 2.07
CA ALA A 103 28.07 -23.67 1.35
C ALA A 103 27.61 -22.58 0.36
N SER A 104 28.31 -21.43 0.32
CA SER A 104 27.99 -20.29 -0.54
C SER A 104 29.02 -20.16 -1.66
N PRO A 105 28.64 -19.60 -2.82
CA PRO A 105 29.62 -19.33 -3.86
C PRO A 105 30.63 -18.27 -3.43
N ASP A 106 31.90 -18.49 -3.72
CA ASP A 106 32.94 -17.48 -3.53
C ASP A 106 32.77 -16.36 -4.57
N THR A 107 32.62 -15.13 -4.07
CA THR A 107 32.51 -13.93 -4.92
C THR A 107 33.87 -13.26 -5.15
N GLY A 108 34.93 -13.74 -4.49
CA GLY A 108 36.25 -13.13 -4.45
C GLY A 108 36.16 -11.72 -3.89
N THR A 109 36.88 -10.77 -4.48
CA THR A 109 36.80 -9.34 -4.13
C THR A 109 35.66 -8.59 -4.82
N ASN A 110 34.93 -9.25 -5.72
CA ASN A 110 33.92 -8.59 -6.57
C ASN A 110 32.71 -8.17 -5.74
N SER A 111 32.25 -6.94 -5.96
CA SER A 111 31.11 -6.38 -5.23
C SER A 111 30.19 -5.57 -6.17
N ASN A 112 28.92 -5.46 -5.82
CA ASN A 112 27.94 -4.54 -6.44
C ASN A 112 27.07 -3.82 -5.40
N ILE A 113 27.50 -3.80 -4.15
CA ILE A 113 26.73 -3.33 -2.99
C ILE A 113 27.32 -2.08 -2.31
N ARG A 114 28.59 -1.76 -2.56
CA ARG A 114 29.34 -0.64 -1.97
C ARG A 114 29.10 0.61 -2.79
N LEU A 115 29.24 1.79 -2.20
CA LEU A 115 29.09 3.05 -2.96
C LEU A 115 30.07 3.14 -4.14
N ALA A 116 31.31 2.65 -3.97
CA ALA A 116 32.33 2.63 -5.02
C ALA A 116 31.99 1.70 -6.20
N ASP A 117 31.06 0.77 -6.04
CA ASP A 117 30.65 -0.15 -7.11
C ASP A 117 29.64 0.51 -8.08
N TYR A 118 29.19 1.74 -7.81
CA TYR A 118 28.16 2.46 -8.58
C TYR A 118 28.80 3.50 -9.49
N ALA A 119 28.43 3.47 -10.77
CA ALA A 119 28.95 4.37 -11.79
C ALA A 119 28.17 5.69 -11.91
N GLY A 120 26.97 5.76 -11.33
CA GLY A 120 26.02 6.86 -11.56
C GLY A 120 25.27 6.69 -12.88
N HIS A 121 24.03 7.18 -12.95
CA HIS A 121 23.17 6.93 -14.10
C HIS A 121 23.65 7.61 -15.38
N GLU A 122 24.42 8.70 -15.25
CA GLU A 122 25.01 9.45 -16.36
C GLU A 122 25.95 8.58 -17.20
N SER A 123 26.67 7.65 -16.55
CA SER A 123 27.57 6.70 -17.23
C SER A 123 26.85 5.75 -18.20
N CYS A 124 25.54 5.57 -18.02
CA CYS A 124 24.72 4.67 -18.83
C CYS A 124 24.32 5.30 -20.18
N LEU A 125 24.31 6.64 -20.28
CA LEU A 125 23.77 7.38 -21.42
C LEU A 125 24.48 7.04 -22.74
N ASP A 126 25.80 6.97 -22.73
CA ASP A 126 26.61 6.80 -23.95
C ASP A 126 26.33 5.47 -24.66
N CYS A 127 26.07 4.40 -23.90
CA CYS A 127 25.78 3.07 -24.42
C CYS A 127 24.26 2.79 -24.55
N HIS A 128 23.44 3.36 -23.66
CA HIS A 128 22.01 3.06 -23.53
C HIS A 128 21.12 4.30 -23.65
N GLU A 129 21.37 5.11 -24.67
CA GLU A 129 20.70 6.38 -24.92
C GLU A 129 19.17 6.29 -24.86
N ASP A 130 18.55 5.39 -25.63
CA ASP A 130 17.10 5.25 -25.69
C ASP A 130 16.49 4.95 -24.32
N ASN A 131 17.09 4.02 -23.57
CA ASN A 131 16.62 3.65 -22.24
C ASN A 131 16.85 4.79 -21.23
N HIS A 132 17.98 5.49 -21.31
CA HIS A 132 18.27 6.60 -20.41
C HIS A 132 17.34 7.78 -20.65
N VAL A 133 17.07 8.14 -21.92
CA VAL A 133 16.13 9.20 -22.30
C VAL A 133 14.70 8.84 -21.88
N ALA A 134 14.27 7.59 -22.08
CA ALA A 134 12.97 7.12 -21.63
C ALA A 134 12.86 7.16 -20.09
N TRP A 135 13.86 6.63 -19.38
CA TRP A 135 13.91 6.60 -17.92
C TRP A 135 13.92 8.01 -17.30
N ARG A 136 14.60 8.98 -17.92
CA ARG A 136 14.64 10.36 -17.41
C ARG A 136 13.26 11.02 -17.37
N ASN A 137 12.32 10.52 -18.18
CA ASN A 137 10.92 10.93 -18.19
C ASN A 137 10.00 9.97 -17.40
N HIS A 138 10.54 8.85 -16.88
CA HIS A 138 9.81 7.89 -16.06
C HIS A 138 9.63 8.42 -14.62
N PRO A 139 8.48 8.21 -13.95
CA PRO A 139 8.26 8.65 -12.57
C PRO A 139 9.33 8.20 -11.56
N HIS A 140 9.97 7.05 -11.76
CA HIS A 140 11.09 6.54 -10.96
C HIS A 140 12.25 7.54 -10.87
N SER A 141 12.70 8.11 -11.99
CA SER A 141 13.85 9.02 -12.01
C SER A 141 13.60 10.29 -11.20
N ARG A 142 12.33 10.68 -11.05
CA ARG A 142 11.87 11.88 -10.37
C ARG A 142 11.00 11.57 -9.14
N MET A 143 11.15 10.38 -8.55
CA MET A 143 10.51 10.08 -7.28
C MET A 143 11.12 10.92 -6.15
N ASN A 144 12.38 11.32 -6.29
CA ASN A 144 13.03 12.35 -5.50
C ASN A 144 13.99 13.12 -6.42
N ALA A 145 14.00 14.44 -6.35
CA ALA A 145 14.89 15.29 -7.14
C ALA A 145 15.17 16.61 -6.41
N TYR A 146 16.30 17.26 -6.70
CA TYR A 146 16.57 18.60 -6.18
C TYR A 146 15.53 19.60 -6.68
N ALA A 147 15.15 20.56 -5.83
CA ALA A 147 14.20 21.61 -6.17
C ALA A 147 14.85 22.69 -7.06
N THR A 148 15.02 22.36 -8.34
CA THR A 148 15.51 23.26 -9.38
C THR A 148 14.35 23.71 -10.30
N PRO A 149 14.53 24.77 -11.12
CA PRO A 149 13.51 25.20 -12.09
C PRO A 149 13.02 24.09 -13.03
N GLU A 150 13.88 23.11 -13.34
CA GLU A 150 13.53 21.98 -14.21
C GLU A 150 12.67 20.92 -13.48
N ASN A 151 12.82 20.83 -12.17
CA ASN A 151 12.20 19.76 -11.37
C ASN A 151 10.93 20.19 -10.64
N VAL A 152 10.81 21.47 -10.30
CA VAL A 152 9.64 22.04 -9.62
C VAL A 152 8.49 22.25 -10.61
N ILE A 153 7.36 21.61 -10.32
CA ILE A 153 6.12 21.69 -11.10
C ILE A 153 5.12 22.63 -10.44
N GLY A 154 5.13 22.75 -9.11
CA GLY A 154 4.19 23.60 -8.38
C GLY A 154 4.34 25.09 -8.66
N ASP A 155 3.25 25.81 -8.39
CA ASP A 155 3.14 27.24 -8.64
C ASP A 155 3.71 28.07 -7.47
N PHE A 156 4.99 28.45 -7.59
CA PHE A 156 5.69 29.33 -6.64
C PHE A 156 5.72 30.80 -7.07
N SER A 157 4.72 31.25 -7.86
CA SER A 157 4.61 32.66 -8.26
C SER A 157 4.24 33.61 -7.11
N GLY A 158 3.81 33.08 -5.96
CA GLY A 158 3.25 33.87 -4.86
C GLY A 158 1.79 34.28 -5.05
N THR A 159 1.19 33.95 -6.19
CA THR A 159 -0.20 34.35 -6.51
C THR A 159 -1.26 33.40 -5.96
N LYS A 160 -0.91 32.13 -5.76
CA LYS A 160 -1.81 31.10 -5.23
C LYS A 160 -1.49 30.78 -3.76
N GLU A 161 -2.55 30.52 -3.00
CA GLU A 161 -2.50 30.11 -1.60
C GLU A 161 -3.45 28.93 -1.34
N ILE A 162 -3.21 28.19 -0.26
CA ILE A 162 -4.19 27.24 0.29
C ILE A 162 -4.65 27.72 1.66
N ARG A 163 -5.97 27.74 1.85
CA ARG A 163 -6.62 27.92 3.15
C ARG A 163 -6.91 26.56 3.74
N TYR A 164 -6.43 26.33 4.96
CA TYR A 164 -6.44 25.03 5.56
C TYR A 164 -6.51 25.12 7.09
N LEU A 165 -7.51 24.50 7.73
CA LEU A 165 -7.66 24.48 9.20
C LEU A 165 -7.47 25.87 9.86
N GLY A 166 -8.09 26.89 9.28
CA GLY A 166 -8.01 28.28 9.75
C GLY A 166 -6.68 29.01 9.48
N GLY A 167 -5.67 28.33 8.92
CA GLY A 167 -4.41 28.92 8.49
C GLY A 167 -4.34 29.13 6.98
N VAL A 168 -3.30 29.84 6.55
CA VAL A 168 -3.00 30.10 5.14
C VAL A 168 -1.57 29.68 4.84
N ALA A 169 -1.37 28.93 3.76
CA ALA A 169 -0.05 28.64 3.23
C ALA A 169 0.18 29.30 1.87
N ARG A 170 1.35 29.93 1.69
CA ARG A 170 1.79 30.64 0.49
C ARG A 170 3.10 30.08 -0.02
N PHE A 171 3.27 30.11 -1.33
CA PHE A 171 4.37 29.46 -2.03
C PHE A 171 5.03 30.46 -2.95
N HIS A 172 6.29 30.77 -2.71
CA HIS A 172 7.00 31.82 -3.44
C HIS A 172 8.47 31.46 -3.63
N THR A 173 9.17 32.26 -4.44
CA THR A 173 10.62 32.22 -4.52
C THR A 173 11.22 33.43 -3.80
N LYS A 174 12.35 33.23 -3.12
CA LYS A 174 13.13 34.30 -2.48
C LYS A 174 14.61 33.98 -2.64
N ASP A 175 15.38 34.92 -3.19
CA ASP A 175 16.82 34.77 -3.45
C ASP A 175 17.16 33.51 -4.27
N GLY A 176 16.33 33.22 -5.28
CA GLY A 176 16.48 32.04 -6.14
C GLY A 176 16.08 30.71 -5.49
N GLN A 177 15.58 30.72 -4.25
CA GLN A 177 15.16 29.51 -3.54
C GLN A 177 13.65 29.45 -3.36
N TYR A 178 13.09 28.24 -3.44
CA TYR A 178 11.67 27.98 -3.20
C TYR A 178 11.34 28.04 -1.71
N ARG A 179 10.19 28.63 -1.39
CA ARG A 179 9.69 28.85 -0.02
C ARG A 179 8.25 28.40 0.13
N MET A 180 7.98 27.77 1.27
CA MET A 180 6.63 27.52 1.78
C MET A 180 6.45 28.29 3.08
N GLU A 181 5.52 29.24 3.09
CA GLU A 181 5.19 30.06 4.25
C GLU A 181 3.83 29.66 4.80
N LEU A 182 3.74 29.44 6.11
CA LEU A 182 2.52 29.11 6.82
C LEU A 182 2.24 30.20 7.85
N THR A 183 1.01 30.73 7.81
CA THR A 183 0.56 31.78 8.74
C THR A 183 -0.78 31.41 9.36
N ARG A 184 -0.89 31.51 10.68
CA ARG A 184 -2.16 31.49 11.41
C ARG A 184 -2.05 32.36 12.65
N GLU A 185 -2.91 33.36 12.75
CA GLU A 185 -2.86 34.39 13.81
C GLU A 185 -1.45 35.01 13.92
N SER A 186 -0.80 34.94 15.09
CA SER A 186 0.57 35.42 15.31
C SER A 186 1.66 34.42 14.93
N ARG A 187 1.32 33.18 14.57
CA ARG A 187 2.29 32.14 14.22
C ARG A 187 2.66 32.24 12.75
N ARG A 188 3.98 32.22 12.49
CA ARG A 188 4.57 32.21 11.15
C ARG A 188 5.68 31.17 11.08
N ARG A 189 5.66 30.34 10.05
CA ARG A 189 6.72 29.37 9.71
C ARG A 189 7.11 29.56 8.26
N VAL A 190 8.41 29.58 7.96
CA VAL A 190 8.93 29.63 6.59
C VAL A 190 9.90 28.48 6.42
N TYR A 191 9.65 27.66 5.41
CA TYR A 191 10.49 26.54 5.02
C TYR A 191 11.26 26.85 3.74
N ALA A 192 12.54 26.50 3.72
CA ALA A 192 13.33 26.41 2.50
C ALA A 192 13.11 25.04 1.86
N ILE A 193 12.65 25.01 0.61
CA ILE A 193 12.44 23.77 -0.13
C ILE A 193 13.73 23.38 -0.84
N THR A 194 14.16 22.15 -0.62
CA THR A 194 15.42 21.61 -1.13
C THR A 194 15.22 20.48 -2.12
N ARG A 195 14.12 19.72 -2.01
CA ARG A 195 13.80 18.60 -2.89
C ARG A 195 12.31 18.50 -3.21
N THR A 196 12.00 17.74 -4.25
CA THR A 196 10.65 17.37 -4.68
C THR A 196 10.46 15.86 -4.60
N ILE A 197 9.27 15.40 -4.26
CA ILE A 197 8.86 13.99 -4.30
C ILE A 197 7.71 13.83 -5.30
N GLY A 198 7.91 12.99 -6.30
CA GLY A 198 6.90 12.73 -7.33
C GLY A 198 6.85 13.79 -8.45
N SER A 199 6.31 13.36 -9.59
CA SER A 199 6.31 14.14 -10.85
C SER A 199 5.12 13.89 -11.76
N ARG A 200 4.23 12.94 -11.42
CA ARG A 200 3.17 12.45 -12.32
C ARG A 200 1.79 13.01 -11.99
N PHE A 201 1.37 12.89 -10.73
CA PHE A 201 0.03 13.23 -10.27
C PHE A 201 0.04 14.31 -9.20
N PHE A 202 0.91 14.11 -8.22
CA PHE A 202 1.22 15.06 -7.16
C PHE A 202 2.72 15.29 -7.12
N GLN A 203 3.10 16.48 -6.67
CA GLN A 203 4.45 16.77 -6.25
C GLN A 203 4.42 17.24 -4.80
N TYR A 204 5.08 16.48 -3.92
CA TYR A 204 5.32 16.87 -2.54
C TYR A 204 6.71 17.49 -2.43
N TYR A 205 6.96 18.18 -1.32
CA TYR A 205 8.18 18.97 -1.14
C TYR A 205 8.89 18.55 0.14
N VAL A 206 10.22 18.62 0.12
CA VAL A 206 11.09 18.38 1.26
C VAL A 206 11.86 19.66 1.53
N GLY A 207 12.05 19.98 2.80
CA GLY A 207 12.76 21.19 3.18
C GLY A 207 13.16 21.24 4.65
N THR A 208 13.66 22.40 5.05
CA THR A 208 14.01 22.74 6.44
C THR A 208 13.37 24.05 6.85
N LEU A 209 13.09 24.20 8.13
CA LEU A 209 12.57 25.42 8.72
C LEU A 209 13.68 26.48 8.77
N VAL A 210 13.45 27.63 8.13
CA VAL A 210 14.38 28.77 8.14
C VAL A 210 13.90 29.90 9.04
N GLU A 211 12.58 30.08 9.17
CA GLU A 211 11.97 31.05 10.07
C GLU A 211 10.82 30.38 10.83
N GLY A 212 10.69 30.65 12.13
CA GLY A 212 9.65 30.04 12.96
C GLY A 212 9.86 30.30 14.44
N ASP A 213 8.88 29.91 15.25
CA ASP A 213 8.90 30.07 16.71
C ASP A 213 10.13 29.38 17.33
N PRO A 214 10.73 29.93 18.41
CA PRO A 214 11.81 29.26 19.12
C PRO A 214 11.45 27.87 19.69
N ARG A 215 10.16 27.57 19.90
CA ARG A 215 9.65 26.27 20.36
C ARG A 215 9.68 25.18 19.29
N GLU A 216 9.91 25.53 18.03
CA GLU A 216 10.05 24.53 16.97
C GLU A 216 11.21 23.60 17.27
N SER A 217 11.04 22.30 16.97
CA SER A 217 12.08 21.30 17.20
C SER A 217 13.38 21.71 16.49
N PRO A 218 14.55 21.67 17.16
CA PRO A 218 15.83 21.93 16.49
C PRO A 218 16.02 21.08 15.23
N ALA A 219 15.50 19.85 15.24
CA ALA A 219 15.53 18.95 14.10
C ALA A 219 14.81 19.52 12.85
N SER A 220 13.77 20.34 13.03
CA SER A 220 13.08 20.99 11.89
C SER A 220 13.99 21.92 11.09
N ARG A 221 15.05 22.45 11.73
CA ARG A 221 16.02 23.36 11.09
C ARG A 221 17.20 22.62 10.48
N THR A 222 17.53 21.44 10.97
CA THR A 222 18.74 20.68 10.58
C THR A 222 18.47 19.46 9.72
N LEU A 223 17.28 18.85 9.84
CA LEU A 223 16.89 17.66 9.07
C LEU A 223 15.90 18.02 7.97
N GLU A 224 16.23 17.61 6.74
CA GLU A 224 15.31 17.65 5.61
C GLU A 224 14.10 16.75 5.90
N HIS A 225 12.91 17.32 5.86
CA HIS A 225 11.66 16.62 6.14
C HIS A 225 10.57 16.96 5.13
N VAL A 226 9.62 16.04 4.97
CA VAL A 226 8.49 16.25 4.07
C VAL A 226 7.62 17.38 4.61
N LEU A 227 7.21 18.28 3.73
CA LEU A 227 6.42 19.47 4.05
C LEU A 227 4.90 19.17 3.95
N PRO A 228 4.07 19.91 4.69
CA PRO A 228 2.65 19.56 4.89
C PRO A 228 1.75 19.79 3.68
N PHE A 229 2.23 20.51 2.66
CA PHE A 229 1.46 20.79 1.45
C PHE A 229 2.18 20.30 0.20
N GLY A 230 1.38 19.77 -0.72
CA GLY A 230 1.78 19.31 -2.04
C GLY A 230 1.08 20.09 -3.14
N TYR A 231 1.47 19.80 -4.37
CA TYR A 231 0.85 20.34 -5.57
C TYR A 231 0.15 19.23 -6.35
N TRP A 232 -1.16 19.37 -6.55
CA TRP A 232 -1.94 18.53 -7.44
C TRP A 232 -1.75 19.04 -8.87
N ILE A 233 -0.98 18.29 -9.66
CA ILE A 233 -0.46 18.75 -10.94
C ILE A 233 -1.59 19.00 -11.96
N ASP A 234 -2.55 18.08 -12.07
CA ASP A 234 -3.63 18.19 -13.06
C ASP A 234 -4.66 19.27 -12.72
N GLU A 235 -4.92 19.50 -11.43
CA GLU A 235 -5.83 20.55 -10.98
C GLU A 235 -5.14 21.92 -10.86
N ALA A 236 -3.81 21.96 -10.97
CA ALA A 236 -2.98 23.14 -10.79
C ALA A 236 -3.21 23.84 -9.42
N GLU A 237 -3.36 23.03 -8.37
CA GLU A 237 -3.77 23.44 -7.02
C GLU A 237 -2.82 22.96 -5.92
N TRP A 238 -2.67 23.78 -4.89
CA TRP A 238 -2.03 23.40 -3.64
C TRP A 238 -3.01 22.59 -2.79
N VAL A 239 -2.54 21.48 -2.22
CA VAL A 239 -3.35 20.51 -1.46
C VAL A 239 -2.59 20.04 -0.21
N PRO A 240 -3.27 19.57 0.85
CA PRO A 240 -2.58 18.90 1.95
C PRO A 240 -1.89 17.62 1.48
N SER A 241 -0.69 17.36 1.99
CA SER A 241 0.01 16.08 1.77
C SER A 241 -0.73 14.95 2.48
N VAL A 242 -0.90 13.81 1.79
CA VAL A 242 -1.51 12.58 2.34
C VAL A 242 -0.51 11.42 2.35
N HIS A 243 -0.75 10.41 3.16
CA HIS A 243 0.05 9.19 3.30
C HIS A 243 1.50 9.44 3.73
N VAL A 244 1.77 10.59 4.36
CA VAL A 244 3.11 10.98 4.84
C VAL A 244 3.20 10.85 6.35
N PHE A 245 2.34 11.56 7.09
CA PHE A 245 2.45 11.70 8.55
C PHE A 245 1.66 10.63 9.31
N ARG A 246 0.61 10.08 8.69
CA ARG A 246 -0.27 9.08 9.27
C ARG A 246 -0.64 8.07 8.20
N ALA A 247 -0.98 6.85 8.63
CA ALA A 247 -1.34 5.79 7.72
C ALA A 247 -2.70 6.04 7.05
N THR A 248 -3.65 6.66 7.74
CA THR A 248 -5.06 6.67 7.32
C THR A 248 -5.58 8.01 6.81
N ASP A 249 -4.93 9.13 7.14
CA ASP A 249 -5.39 10.49 6.79
C ASP A 249 -6.89 10.71 7.11
N HIS A 250 -7.26 10.27 8.30
CA HIS A 250 -8.60 10.35 8.87
C HIS A 250 -8.81 11.75 9.47
N ASP A 251 -10.04 12.26 9.49
CA ASP A 251 -10.30 13.60 10.06
C ASP A 251 -9.83 13.72 11.52
N ASP A 252 -10.02 12.67 12.34
CA ASP A 252 -9.59 12.64 13.75
C ASP A 252 -8.08 12.60 13.97
N ASP A 253 -7.29 12.10 13.01
CA ASP A 253 -5.82 11.98 13.12
C ASP A 253 -5.07 12.99 12.25
N ARG A 254 -5.83 13.93 11.68
CA ARG A 254 -5.35 14.90 10.71
C ARG A 254 -4.36 15.88 11.32
N ARG A 255 -3.14 15.89 10.77
CA ARG A 255 -2.09 16.82 11.17
C ARG A 255 -2.52 18.28 10.95
N ASP A 256 -2.33 19.12 11.98
CA ASP A 256 -2.46 20.57 11.89
C ASP A 256 -1.08 21.19 11.65
N PRO A 257 -0.74 21.58 10.40
CA PRO A 257 0.58 22.08 10.07
C PRO A 257 0.90 23.46 10.64
N PHE A 258 -0.07 24.14 11.25
CA PHE A 258 0.09 25.45 11.88
C PHE A 258 0.28 25.35 13.40
N SER A 259 -0.02 24.20 14.01
CA SER A 259 0.20 23.92 15.44
C SER A 259 1.25 22.85 15.67
N ASP A 260 1.19 21.74 14.96
CA ASP A 260 2.01 20.58 15.24
C ASP A 260 3.49 20.87 14.95
N HIS A 261 4.37 20.28 15.76
CA HIS A 261 5.83 20.46 15.70
C HIS A 261 6.56 19.22 15.17
N ASP A 262 5.86 18.09 15.04
CA ASP A 262 6.43 16.83 14.54
C ASP A 262 6.88 16.99 13.08
N ILE A 263 8.00 16.35 12.74
CA ILE A 263 8.51 16.30 11.37
C ILE A 263 8.50 14.86 10.86
N ALA A 264 8.48 14.69 9.54
CA ALA A 264 8.71 13.41 8.88
C ALA A 264 10.08 13.47 8.16
N PRO A 265 11.19 13.09 8.83
CA PRO A 265 12.52 13.15 8.22
C PRO A 265 12.57 12.32 6.94
N TYR A 266 13.04 12.93 5.86
CA TYR A 266 13.04 12.29 4.55
C TYR A 266 13.94 11.04 4.53
N ASP A 267 15.16 11.15 5.07
CA ASP A 267 16.12 10.05 5.02
C ASP A 267 15.67 8.85 5.85
N GLY A 268 15.10 9.07 7.04
CA GLY A 268 14.58 8.00 7.91
C GLY A 268 13.26 7.35 7.46
N GLY A 269 12.46 8.03 6.62
CA GLY A 269 11.12 7.54 6.25
C GLY A 269 10.91 7.20 4.78
N CYS A 270 11.59 7.90 3.88
CA CYS A 270 11.27 7.87 2.44
C CYS A 270 12.42 7.31 1.59
N SER A 271 13.67 7.54 2.01
CA SER A 271 14.84 7.29 1.17
C SER A 271 15.09 5.81 0.87
N THR A 272 14.59 4.87 1.69
CA THR A 272 14.68 3.43 1.44
C THR A 272 14.02 3.02 0.12
N CYS A 273 12.96 3.74 -0.31
CA CYS A 273 12.21 3.44 -1.54
C CYS A 273 12.29 4.55 -2.59
N HIS A 274 12.65 5.78 -2.22
CA HIS A 274 12.61 6.95 -3.13
C HIS A 274 14.02 7.46 -3.49
N THR A 275 15.08 6.73 -3.13
CA THR A 275 16.47 7.17 -3.39
C THR A 275 17.35 5.97 -3.69
N THR A 276 18.24 6.14 -4.67
CA THR A 276 19.20 5.10 -5.06
C THR A 276 20.33 5.10 -4.04
N ARG A 277 20.33 4.08 -3.18
CA ARG A 277 21.36 3.82 -2.18
C ARG A 277 22.21 2.63 -2.61
N PRO A 278 23.49 2.57 -2.19
CA PRO A 278 24.25 1.33 -2.28
C PRO A 278 23.48 0.20 -1.63
N PHE A 279 23.45 -0.97 -2.26
CA PHE A 279 22.65 -2.10 -1.76
C PHE A 279 23.04 -2.48 -0.32
N GLY A 280 24.31 -2.38 0.06
CA GLY A 280 24.76 -2.70 1.42
C GLY A 280 24.18 -1.75 2.46
N ASP A 281 24.20 -0.44 2.20
CA ASP A 281 23.54 0.56 3.06
C ASP A 281 22.03 0.33 3.16
N TRP A 282 21.41 -0.03 2.03
CA TRP A 282 20.00 -0.39 2.01
C TRP A 282 19.74 -1.67 2.83
N ALA A 283 20.60 -2.68 2.75
CA ALA A 283 20.44 -3.94 3.46
C ALA A 283 20.61 -3.79 4.97
N VAL A 284 21.48 -2.89 5.44
CA VAL A 284 21.67 -2.60 6.88
C VAL A 284 20.58 -1.66 7.42
N ASN A 285 20.05 -0.76 6.60
CA ASN A 285 18.91 0.08 6.97
C ASN A 285 17.71 -0.78 7.40
N PRO A 286 17.00 -0.45 8.51
CA PRO A 286 15.93 -1.31 9.04
C PRO A 286 14.83 -1.62 8.03
N GLY A 287 14.44 -0.65 7.20
CA GLY A 287 13.42 -0.83 6.17
C GLY A 287 13.86 -1.76 5.03
N GLY A 288 15.15 -1.75 4.67
CA GLY A 288 15.69 -2.66 3.66
C GLY A 288 16.03 -4.03 4.23
N ALA A 289 16.57 -4.11 5.45
CA ALA A 289 16.82 -5.36 6.17
C ALA A 289 15.54 -6.22 6.27
N LYS A 290 14.43 -5.61 6.68
CA LYS A 290 13.12 -6.26 6.76
C LYS A 290 12.63 -6.80 5.40
N ARG A 291 12.88 -6.05 4.32
CA ARG A 291 12.50 -6.45 2.95
C ARG A 291 13.41 -7.55 2.42
N LEU A 292 14.70 -7.49 2.69
CA LEU A 292 15.63 -8.57 2.35
C LEU A 292 15.21 -9.87 3.05
N ALA A 293 14.88 -9.81 4.34
CA ALA A 293 14.41 -10.96 5.10
C ALA A 293 13.09 -11.56 4.57
N GLY A 294 12.10 -10.72 4.28
CA GLY A 294 10.78 -11.19 3.86
C GLY A 294 10.66 -11.54 2.37
N LEU A 295 11.49 -10.94 1.51
CA LEU A 295 11.23 -10.90 0.06
C LEU A 295 12.39 -11.43 -0.78
N ALA A 296 13.54 -11.81 -0.19
CA ALA A 296 14.62 -12.44 -0.95
C ALA A 296 14.16 -13.79 -1.53
N PRO A 297 14.45 -14.10 -2.80
CA PRO A 297 14.05 -15.35 -3.42
C PRO A 297 14.87 -16.57 -2.97
N ARG A 298 15.83 -16.38 -2.05
CA ARG A 298 16.74 -17.40 -1.55
C ARG A 298 17.27 -17.03 -0.17
N SER A 299 17.91 -18.00 0.48
CA SER A 299 18.63 -17.77 1.73
C SER A 299 19.80 -16.80 1.53
N VAL A 300 20.00 -15.90 2.49
CA VAL A 300 21.07 -14.89 2.48
C VAL A 300 21.68 -14.83 3.88
N ALA A 301 22.99 -14.84 3.98
CA ALA A 301 23.72 -14.43 5.16
C ALA A 301 24.50 -13.16 4.82
N PHE A 302 24.24 -12.07 5.54
CA PHE A 302 24.87 -10.78 5.35
C PHE A 302 25.83 -10.52 6.51
N ASP A 303 27.11 -10.30 6.19
CA ASP A 303 28.14 -9.89 7.13
C ASP A 303 28.03 -8.38 7.38
N VAL A 304 27.24 -8.01 8.40
CA VAL A 304 26.99 -6.61 8.76
C VAL A 304 28.26 -5.97 9.28
N SER A 305 28.98 -6.64 10.18
CA SER A 305 30.17 -6.06 10.81
C SER A 305 31.28 -5.83 9.81
N GLY A 306 31.60 -6.80 8.94
CA GLY A 306 32.62 -6.61 7.91
C GLY A 306 32.24 -5.55 6.88
N TYR A 307 30.96 -5.46 6.50
CA TYR A 307 30.49 -4.37 5.63
C TYR A 307 30.59 -3.00 6.31
N VAL A 308 30.16 -2.88 7.56
CA VAL A 308 30.22 -1.62 8.32
C VAL A 308 31.66 -1.20 8.56
N GLU A 309 32.55 -2.11 8.91
CA GLU A 309 33.98 -1.81 9.11
C GLU A 309 34.67 -1.32 7.84
N SER A 310 34.36 -1.93 6.69
CA SER A 310 34.96 -1.55 5.41
C SER A 310 34.36 -0.27 4.82
N GLU A 311 33.03 -0.13 4.83
CA GLU A 311 32.34 0.96 4.11
C GLU A 311 31.91 2.12 5.02
N ARG A 312 31.71 1.88 6.32
CA ARG A 312 31.21 2.86 7.30
C ARG A 312 31.96 2.76 8.63
N PRO A 313 33.30 2.85 8.67
CA PRO A 313 34.11 2.59 9.86
C PRO A 313 33.75 3.46 11.07
N GLN A 314 33.12 4.62 10.86
CA GLN A 314 32.59 5.49 11.91
C GLN A 314 31.43 4.88 12.71
N PHE A 315 30.76 3.86 12.17
CA PHE A 315 29.66 3.12 12.81
C PHE A 315 30.08 1.73 13.30
N ALA A 316 31.34 1.34 13.09
CA ALA A 316 31.85 0.05 13.53
C ALA A 316 31.74 -0.06 15.06
N LEU A 317 31.13 -1.15 15.54
CA LEU A 317 30.85 -1.35 16.96
C LEU A 317 32.14 -1.55 17.80
N LYS A 318 33.26 -1.98 17.18
CA LYS A 318 34.57 -2.21 17.82
C LYS A 318 34.47 -3.01 19.14
N LYS A 319 33.61 -4.04 19.13
CA LYS A 319 33.31 -4.91 20.27
C LYS A 319 33.47 -6.36 19.85
N SER A 320 33.86 -7.22 20.77
CA SER A 320 33.89 -8.65 20.51
C SER A 320 32.46 -9.16 20.31
N PRO A 321 32.23 -10.21 19.50
CA PRO A 321 30.91 -10.83 19.30
C PRO A 321 30.04 -11.01 20.56
N GLY A 322 30.64 -11.46 21.67
CA GLY A 322 29.92 -11.68 22.94
C GLY A 322 29.60 -10.41 23.75
N GLU A 323 30.07 -9.25 23.30
CA GLU A 323 29.93 -7.95 23.97
C GLU A 323 28.94 -7.02 23.26
N ILE A 324 28.43 -7.42 22.09
CA ILE A 324 27.44 -6.67 21.32
C ILE A 324 26.08 -6.79 22.01
N SER A 325 25.55 -5.67 22.50
CA SER A 325 24.25 -5.58 23.18
C SER A 325 23.13 -5.18 22.22
N ASP A 326 21.86 -5.44 22.60
CA ASP A 326 20.69 -4.98 21.84
C ASP A 326 20.70 -3.46 21.59
N ALA A 327 21.21 -2.68 22.55
CA ALA A 327 21.33 -1.23 22.43
C ALA A 327 22.37 -0.82 21.37
N ASP A 328 23.50 -1.53 21.29
CA ASP A 328 24.51 -1.30 20.25
C ASP A 328 23.91 -1.50 18.87
N VAL A 329 23.09 -2.54 18.75
CA VAL A 329 22.49 -2.82 17.46
C VAL A 329 21.45 -1.77 17.10
N LEU A 330 20.51 -1.46 18.01
CA LEU A 330 19.52 -0.38 17.80
C LEU A 330 20.17 0.95 17.40
N GLN A 331 21.33 1.28 18.00
CA GLN A 331 22.11 2.44 17.61
C GLN A 331 22.60 2.36 16.16
N LEU A 332 23.11 1.20 15.73
CA LEU A 332 23.52 0.97 14.34
C LEU A 332 22.33 1.10 13.37
N GLN A 333 21.15 0.54 13.69
CA GLN A 333 19.96 0.76 12.87
C GLN A 333 19.64 2.23 12.73
N GLU A 334 19.63 2.98 13.83
CA GLU A 334 19.25 4.38 13.81
C GLU A 334 20.25 5.22 12.98
N GLN A 335 21.55 4.91 13.08
CA GLN A 335 22.59 5.53 12.24
C GLN A 335 22.36 5.28 10.74
N PHE A 336 22.02 4.06 10.34
CA PHE A 336 21.70 3.74 8.94
C PHE A 336 20.33 4.24 8.49
N ASN A 337 19.38 4.34 9.43
CA ASN A 337 18.05 4.90 9.20
C ASN A 337 18.16 6.38 8.84
N MET A 338 18.91 7.13 9.64
CA MET A 338 19.09 8.57 9.49
C MET A 338 20.30 8.96 8.63
N LEU A 339 20.93 7.99 7.94
CA LEU A 339 22.09 8.24 7.08
C LEU A 339 21.70 9.22 5.97
N PRO A 340 22.29 10.43 5.91
CA PRO A 340 21.87 11.44 4.95
C PRO A 340 22.26 11.03 3.53
N PHE A 341 21.38 11.31 2.57
CA PHE A 341 21.71 11.08 1.15
C PHE A 341 23.02 11.75 0.73
N LYS A 342 23.23 13.02 1.14
CA LYS A 342 24.42 13.78 0.75
C LYS A 342 25.68 13.09 1.26
N GLY A 343 26.55 12.68 0.34
CA GLY A 343 27.81 11.99 0.64
C GLY A 343 27.70 10.47 0.81
N HIS A 344 26.50 9.89 0.80
CA HIS A 344 26.31 8.44 1.04
C HIS A 344 25.40 7.75 0.02
N GLY A 345 24.51 8.49 -0.65
CA GLY A 345 23.66 7.97 -1.72
C GLY A 345 24.32 8.04 -3.09
N VAL A 346 23.79 7.25 -4.03
CA VAL A 346 24.25 7.20 -5.42
C VAL A 346 23.56 8.28 -6.24
N SER A 347 22.23 8.31 -6.20
CA SER A 347 21.40 9.28 -6.93
C SER A 347 20.10 9.55 -6.19
N LEU A 348 19.59 10.77 -6.34
CA LEU A 348 18.19 11.06 -6.02
C LEU A 348 17.29 10.29 -7.01
N GLY A 349 16.11 9.90 -6.53
CA GLY A 349 15.17 9.08 -7.29
C GLY A 349 15.65 7.64 -7.45
N ILE A 350 14.91 6.87 -8.24
CA ILE A 350 15.20 5.47 -8.55
C ILE A 350 15.89 5.44 -9.92
N ALA A 351 17.23 5.32 -9.85
CA ALA A 351 18.14 5.33 -10.98
C ALA A 351 18.42 3.93 -11.52
N CYS A 352 19.14 3.85 -12.64
CA CYS A 352 19.46 2.59 -13.33
C CYS A 352 20.00 1.52 -12.35
N GLU A 353 20.95 1.91 -11.51
CA GLU A 353 21.64 1.03 -10.57
C GLU A 353 20.81 0.68 -9.32
N ALA A 354 19.65 1.33 -9.10
CA ALA A 354 18.68 0.83 -8.12
C ALA A 354 18.09 -0.51 -8.58
N CYS A 355 18.00 -0.74 -9.89
CA CYS A 355 17.52 -2.00 -10.46
C CYS A 355 18.65 -2.92 -10.90
N HIS A 356 19.74 -2.37 -11.43
CA HIS A 356 20.88 -3.12 -11.95
C HIS A 356 22.00 -3.35 -10.92
N ASN A 357 21.83 -2.87 -9.68
CA ASN A 357 22.86 -2.81 -8.64
C ASN A 357 24.12 -2.06 -9.12
N GLY A 358 25.23 -2.11 -8.37
CA GLY A 358 26.47 -1.44 -8.75
C GLY A 358 27.01 -1.95 -10.10
N CYS A 359 27.14 -1.02 -11.07
CA CYS A 359 27.50 -1.32 -12.46
C CYS A 359 28.86 -0.76 -12.89
N ASP A 360 29.70 -0.28 -11.98
CA ASP A 360 31.00 0.32 -12.31
C ASP A 360 31.91 -0.61 -13.14
N ASP A 361 32.04 -1.88 -12.75
CA ASP A 361 32.77 -2.89 -13.54
C ASP A 361 32.15 -3.12 -14.92
N HIS A 362 30.82 -3.11 -15.01
CA HIS A 362 30.12 -3.25 -16.28
C HIS A 362 30.47 -2.10 -17.21
N VAL A 363 30.40 -0.86 -16.73
CA VAL A 363 30.75 0.35 -17.49
C VAL A 363 32.21 0.29 -17.95
N LYS A 364 33.15 -0.04 -17.07
CA LYS A 364 34.59 -0.10 -17.40
C LYS A 364 34.97 -1.20 -18.39
N ARG A 365 34.17 -2.25 -18.49
CA ARG A 365 34.46 -3.47 -19.27
C ARG A 365 33.46 -3.70 -20.40
N SER A 366 32.76 -2.64 -20.80
CA SER A 366 31.78 -2.70 -21.88
C SER A 366 31.94 -1.53 -22.83
N THR A 367 31.39 -1.74 -24.02
CA THR A 367 31.14 -0.74 -25.05
C THR A 367 29.67 -0.83 -25.42
N LYS A 368 29.20 0.10 -26.26
CA LYS A 368 27.81 0.10 -26.75
C LYS A 368 27.37 -1.22 -27.39
N THR A 369 28.29 -1.97 -27.99
CA THR A 369 27.98 -3.19 -28.77
C THR A 369 28.54 -4.48 -28.18
N LYS A 370 29.37 -4.41 -27.14
CA LYS A 370 30.00 -5.59 -26.53
C LYS A 370 30.19 -5.39 -25.04
N SER A 371 29.91 -6.42 -24.25
CA SER A 371 30.17 -6.43 -22.81
C SER A 371 30.90 -7.70 -22.42
N ASP A 372 31.99 -7.56 -21.66
CA ASP A 372 32.70 -8.69 -21.05
C ASP A 372 32.25 -8.93 -19.59
N TYR A 373 31.33 -8.12 -19.08
CA TYR A 373 30.78 -8.22 -17.72
C TYR A 373 29.38 -7.61 -17.64
N LEU A 374 28.35 -8.43 -17.47
CA LEU A 374 26.95 -7.97 -17.40
C LEU A 374 26.53 -7.57 -15.98
N PRO A 375 25.61 -6.60 -15.82
CA PRO A 375 25.07 -6.25 -14.51
C PRO A 375 24.39 -7.42 -13.80
N ALA A 376 24.64 -7.54 -12.50
CA ALA A 376 24.05 -8.57 -11.65
C ALA A 376 22.70 -8.10 -11.05
N PHE A 377 21.70 -8.98 -11.07
CA PHE A 377 20.34 -8.71 -10.59
C PHE A 377 20.11 -9.13 -9.13
N PHE A 378 21.18 -9.52 -8.44
CA PHE A 378 21.19 -9.87 -7.02
C PHE A 378 22.49 -9.35 -6.39
N PRO A 379 22.52 -9.02 -5.07
CA PRO A 379 23.75 -8.59 -4.41
C PRO A 379 24.84 -9.65 -4.49
N LYS A 380 26.05 -9.18 -4.82
CA LYS A 380 27.31 -9.92 -4.88
C LYS A 380 28.33 -9.13 -4.08
N SER A 381 29.01 -9.76 -3.13
CA SER A 381 30.02 -9.11 -2.29
C SER A 381 30.75 -10.15 -1.43
N PRO A 382 32.00 -9.91 -0.99
CA PRO A 382 32.62 -10.66 0.10
C PRO A 382 31.77 -10.71 1.39
N HIS A 383 30.85 -9.76 1.57
CA HIS A 383 29.97 -9.66 2.73
C HIS A 383 28.59 -10.30 2.53
N VAL A 384 28.33 -10.94 1.37
CA VAL A 384 27.03 -11.53 1.04
C VAL A 384 27.21 -12.99 0.67
N PHE A 385 26.59 -13.86 1.46
CA PHE A 385 26.64 -15.30 1.33
C PHE A 385 25.25 -15.82 0.95
N THR A 386 25.16 -16.65 -0.06
CA THR A 386 23.89 -17.28 -0.51
C THR A 386 24.03 -18.80 -0.42
N PRO A 387 23.83 -19.39 0.77
CA PRO A 387 24.08 -20.81 0.96
C PRO A 387 23.09 -21.65 0.15
N SER A 388 23.57 -22.78 -0.38
CA SER A 388 22.69 -23.77 -1.01
C SER A 388 21.69 -24.31 0.01
N ASN A 389 20.41 -24.34 -0.36
CA ASN A 389 19.37 -25.01 0.43
C ASN A 389 19.45 -26.54 0.31
N ASN A 390 20.29 -27.08 -0.58
CA ASN A 390 20.54 -28.51 -0.72
C ASN A 390 21.91 -28.85 -0.12
N PRO A 391 21.97 -29.52 1.04
CA PRO A 391 23.25 -29.87 1.69
C PRO A 391 24.09 -30.87 0.87
N ASN A 392 23.50 -31.56 -0.10
CA ASN A 392 24.20 -32.50 -0.99
C ASN A 392 24.69 -31.86 -2.30
N GLN A 393 24.41 -30.57 -2.51
CA GLN A 393 24.81 -29.84 -3.69
C GLN A 393 25.36 -28.47 -3.25
N PRO A 394 26.65 -28.38 -2.89
CA PRO A 394 27.28 -27.11 -2.53
C PRO A 394 27.10 -26.13 -3.68
N ALA A 395 26.98 -24.84 -3.35
CA ALA A 395 26.77 -23.82 -4.35
C ALA A 395 28.05 -23.68 -5.21
N ASP A 396 28.01 -24.26 -6.41
CA ASP A 396 29.15 -24.30 -7.33
C ASP A 396 29.13 -23.14 -8.35
N ALA A 397 30.06 -23.14 -9.30
CA ALA A 397 30.13 -22.14 -10.36
C ALA A 397 28.86 -22.08 -11.24
N GLU A 398 28.05 -23.14 -11.28
CA GLU A 398 26.76 -23.16 -11.99
C GLU A 398 25.68 -22.44 -11.18
N ALA A 399 25.71 -22.55 -9.84
CA ALA A 399 24.86 -21.76 -8.95
C ALA A 399 25.10 -20.24 -9.14
N LEU A 400 26.35 -19.81 -9.33
CA LEU A 400 26.68 -18.40 -9.62
C LEU A 400 25.98 -17.85 -10.88
N LYS A 401 25.79 -18.69 -11.91
CA LYS A 401 25.13 -18.30 -13.16
C LYS A 401 23.66 -18.00 -12.97
N THR A 402 23.01 -18.53 -11.93
CA THR A 402 21.58 -18.30 -11.69
C THR A 402 21.32 -17.31 -10.55
N ILE A 403 22.19 -17.28 -9.54
CA ILE A 403 22.04 -16.38 -8.39
C ILE A 403 22.08 -14.92 -8.82
N HIS A 404 23.04 -14.54 -9.66
CA HIS A 404 23.23 -13.14 -10.05
C HIS A 404 22.56 -12.78 -11.39
N ALA A 405 22.02 -13.75 -12.13
CA ALA A 405 21.41 -13.52 -13.44
C ALA A 405 20.07 -12.79 -13.36
N ARG A 406 19.62 -12.26 -14.50
CA ARG A 406 18.29 -11.68 -14.69
C ARG A 406 17.21 -12.79 -14.75
N THR A 407 16.99 -13.49 -13.65
CA THR A 407 15.86 -14.43 -13.51
C THR A 407 14.57 -13.70 -13.19
N LYS A 408 13.42 -14.38 -13.30
CA LYS A 408 12.11 -13.81 -12.95
C LYS A 408 12.04 -13.46 -11.46
N GLU A 409 12.60 -14.31 -10.61
CA GLU A 409 12.64 -14.10 -9.16
C GLU A 409 13.51 -12.91 -8.78
N ASN A 410 14.70 -12.79 -9.37
CA ASN A 410 15.58 -11.64 -9.12
C ASN A 410 14.95 -10.33 -9.65
N SER A 411 14.34 -10.37 -10.85
CA SER A 411 13.66 -9.21 -11.42
C SER A 411 12.50 -8.75 -10.53
N ASN A 412 11.71 -9.69 -10.01
CA ASN A 412 10.64 -9.37 -9.07
C ASN A 412 11.16 -8.87 -7.73
N PHE A 413 12.25 -9.46 -7.20
CA PHE A 413 12.88 -8.99 -5.97
C PHE A 413 13.37 -7.54 -6.07
N ILE A 414 13.92 -7.14 -7.22
CA ILE A 414 14.29 -5.74 -7.48
C ILE A 414 13.09 -4.81 -7.28
N CYS A 415 11.94 -5.12 -7.88
CA CYS A 415 10.71 -4.35 -7.72
C CYS A 415 10.22 -4.37 -6.25
N ALA A 416 10.32 -5.53 -5.60
CA ALA A 416 9.90 -5.75 -4.22
C ALA A 416 10.60 -4.84 -3.20
N ARG A 417 11.81 -4.33 -3.52
CA ARG A 417 12.55 -3.40 -2.67
C ARG A 417 11.77 -2.11 -2.38
N CYS A 418 10.91 -1.68 -3.32
CA CYS A 418 10.14 -0.45 -3.22
C CYS A 418 8.62 -0.68 -3.24
N HIS A 419 8.14 -1.64 -4.04
CA HIS A 419 6.71 -1.94 -4.21
C HIS A 419 6.17 -2.92 -3.16
N SER A 420 6.56 -2.70 -1.91
CA SER A 420 6.16 -3.52 -0.77
C SER A 420 5.95 -2.69 0.48
N GLY A 421 4.96 -3.06 1.29
CA GLY A 421 4.64 -2.33 2.50
C GLY A 421 3.43 -2.89 3.25
N GLY A 422 3.22 -2.35 4.45
CA GLY A 422 1.98 -2.57 5.21
C GLY A 422 0.95 -1.51 4.83
N ARG A 423 -0.30 -1.95 4.64
CA ARG A 423 -1.46 -1.14 4.30
C ARG A 423 -2.68 -1.68 5.06
N PRO A 424 -3.76 -0.91 5.21
CA PRO A 424 -5.07 -1.49 5.41
C PRO A 424 -5.35 -2.52 4.30
N ARG A 425 -6.08 -3.58 4.66
CA ARG A 425 -6.31 -4.72 3.78
C ARG A 425 -7.78 -5.02 3.67
N TYR A 426 -8.16 -5.47 2.49
CA TYR A 426 -9.40 -6.21 2.30
C TYR A 426 -9.34 -7.57 3.02
N ALA A 427 -10.48 -8.25 3.12
CA ALA A 427 -10.67 -9.46 3.90
C ALA A 427 -9.81 -10.63 3.42
N ASN A 428 -9.54 -10.70 2.12
CA ASN A 428 -8.63 -11.66 1.51
C ASN A 428 -7.14 -11.25 1.59
N GLY A 429 -6.84 -10.18 2.33
CA GLY A 429 -5.49 -9.70 2.56
C GLY A 429 -4.92 -8.79 1.48
N VAL A 430 -5.65 -8.50 0.40
CA VAL A 430 -5.25 -7.52 -0.64
C VAL A 430 -5.10 -6.14 -0.01
N ASP A 431 -3.99 -5.46 -0.29
CA ASP A 431 -3.72 -4.12 0.21
C ASP A 431 -4.63 -3.09 -0.52
N THR A 432 -5.04 -2.03 0.18
CA THR A 432 -6.12 -1.15 -0.29
C THR A 432 -5.67 0.02 -1.15
N TRP A 433 -4.36 0.23 -1.31
CA TRP A 433 -3.80 1.31 -2.13
C TRP A 433 -2.45 0.94 -2.72
N ASN A 434 -1.96 1.75 -3.66
CA ASN A 434 -0.80 1.45 -4.49
C ASN A 434 0.54 1.41 -3.72
N SER A 435 1.63 1.22 -4.48
CA SER A 435 3.00 1.06 -3.97
C SER A 435 3.20 -0.23 -3.15
N THR A 436 2.29 -1.18 -3.30
CA THR A 436 2.34 -2.55 -2.74
C THR A 436 2.13 -3.61 -3.80
N GLU A 437 2.35 -3.26 -5.08
CA GLU A 437 2.05 -4.12 -6.22
C GLU A 437 2.74 -5.48 -6.09
N PHE A 438 3.99 -5.53 -5.61
CA PHE A 438 4.65 -6.82 -5.37
C PHE A 438 3.99 -7.56 -4.20
N SER A 439 3.76 -6.89 -3.06
CA SER A 439 3.11 -7.49 -1.89
C SER A 439 1.71 -8.04 -2.18
N ASP A 440 0.97 -7.46 -3.12
CA ASP A 440 -0.31 -8.00 -3.60
C ASP A 440 -0.13 -9.11 -4.63
N ALA A 441 0.76 -8.91 -5.62
CA ALA A 441 1.05 -9.88 -6.66
C ALA A 441 1.35 -11.27 -6.08
N VAL A 442 2.20 -11.29 -5.07
CA VAL A 442 2.65 -12.51 -4.40
C VAL A 442 1.56 -13.25 -3.61
N LYS A 443 0.43 -12.61 -3.30
CA LYS A 443 -0.73 -13.28 -2.69
C LYS A 443 -1.53 -14.07 -3.73
N GLY A 444 -1.40 -13.73 -5.01
CA GLY A 444 -2.05 -14.41 -6.12
C GLY A 444 -1.30 -15.66 -6.61
N SER A 445 -2.03 -16.61 -7.19
CA SER A 445 -1.48 -17.89 -7.63
C SER A 445 -0.44 -17.77 -8.78
N CYS A 446 -0.47 -16.68 -9.55
CA CYS A 446 0.41 -16.50 -10.71
C CYS A 446 1.86 -16.11 -10.36
N TYR A 447 2.10 -15.59 -9.15
CA TYR A 447 3.42 -15.11 -8.71
C TYR A 447 4.11 -16.06 -7.71
N LYS A 448 3.41 -17.11 -7.25
CA LYS A 448 3.91 -18.04 -6.24
C LYS A 448 4.58 -19.26 -6.90
N LYS A 449 5.92 -19.34 -6.83
CA LYS A 449 6.67 -20.54 -7.27
C LYS A 449 6.52 -21.73 -6.33
N SER A 450 6.20 -21.48 -5.06
CA SER A 450 6.15 -22.49 -3.98
C SER A 450 4.85 -23.29 -3.93
N ASP A 451 4.00 -23.26 -4.96
CA ASP A 451 2.94 -24.24 -5.10
C ASP A 451 3.50 -25.50 -5.80
N PRO A 452 3.77 -26.60 -5.07
CA PRO A 452 4.24 -27.84 -5.67
C PRO A 452 3.22 -28.48 -6.63
N HIS A 453 1.98 -27.98 -6.66
CA HIS A 453 0.94 -28.41 -7.58
C HIS A 453 0.86 -27.56 -8.86
N SER A 454 1.65 -26.49 -8.99
CA SER A 454 1.70 -25.67 -10.20
C SER A 454 2.84 -26.08 -11.12
N THR A 455 2.50 -26.53 -12.33
CA THR A 455 3.46 -26.74 -13.43
C THR A 455 3.70 -25.47 -14.25
N ARG A 456 3.04 -24.36 -13.92
CA ARG A 456 3.11 -23.09 -14.67
C ARG A 456 4.25 -22.22 -14.16
N GLU A 457 4.92 -21.55 -15.10
CA GLU A 457 5.99 -20.62 -14.78
C GLU A 457 5.48 -19.44 -13.93
N THR A 458 6.35 -18.94 -13.05
CA THR A 458 6.10 -17.72 -12.28
C THR A 458 6.01 -16.49 -13.18
N LEU A 459 5.03 -15.62 -12.95
CA LEU A 459 4.91 -14.32 -13.61
C LEU A 459 5.95 -13.33 -13.05
N SER A 460 6.42 -12.40 -13.87
CA SER A 460 7.25 -11.28 -13.42
C SER A 460 6.66 -9.93 -13.79
N CYS A 461 6.98 -8.89 -13.02
CA CYS A 461 6.47 -7.53 -13.22
C CYS A 461 6.68 -7.05 -14.67
N VAL A 462 7.82 -7.42 -15.27
CA VAL A 462 8.22 -7.01 -16.62
C VAL A 462 7.51 -7.76 -17.75
N HIS A 463 6.61 -8.71 -17.44
CA HIS A 463 5.71 -9.25 -18.48
C HIS A 463 4.65 -8.22 -18.90
N CYS A 464 4.23 -7.34 -17.98
CA CYS A 464 3.20 -6.32 -18.24
C CYS A 464 3.76 -4.89 -18.22
N HIS A 465 4.90 -4.66 -17.56
CA HIS A 465 5.48 -3.33 -17.39
C HIS A 465 6.84 -3.19 -18.08
N ASP A 466 7.02 -2.10 -18.81
CA ASP A 466 8.35 -1.65 -19.24
C ASP A 466 8.99 -0.82 -18.10
N PRO A 467 10.15 -1.22 -17.55
CA PRO A 467 10.79 -0.50 -16.45
C PRO A 467 11.47 0.82 -16.86
N HIS A 468 11.69 1.05 -18.16
CA HIS A 468 12.32 2.26 -18.70
C HIS A 468 11.29 3.23 -19.26
N GLN A 469 10.18 2.73 -19.83
CA GLN A 469 9.16 3.58 -20.42
C GLN A 469 8.04 3.93 -19.44
N GLY A 470 7.82 5.23 -19.25
CA GLY A 470 6.73 5.73 -18.42
C GLY A 470 5.35 5.34 -18.99
N ILE A 471 4.51 4.75 -18.15
CA ILE A 471 3.09 4.47 -18.46
C ILE A 471 2.35 5.78 -18.82
N GLY A 472 2.82 6.94 -18.35
CA GLY A 472 2.12 8.22 -18.50
C GLY A 472 0.95 8.32 -17.52
N LYS A 473 0.08 9.33 -17.62
CA LYS A 473 -0.99 9.56 -16.61
C LYS A 473 -2.06 8.46 -16.60
N LYS A 474 -2.34 7.83 -17.75
CA LYS A 474 -3.34 6.78 -17.92
C LYS A 474 -2.69 5.48 -18.38
N TRP A 475 -3.30 4.34 -18.02
CA TRP A 475 -2.93 3.04 -18.58
C TRP A 475 -3.13 3.08 -20.10
N LYS A 476 -2.06 2.81 -20.85
CA LYS A 476 -2.01 2.89 -22.31
C LYS A 476 -2.40 1.59 -23.03
N PRO A 477 -2.03 0.39 -22.52
CA PRO A 477 -2.40 -0.85 -23.19
C PRO A 477 -3.90 -0.96 -23.43
N SER A 478 -4.24 -1.45 -24.61
CA SER A 478 -5.59 -1.77 -25.01
C SER A 478 -6.10 -3.02 -24.30
N ARG A 479 -7.42 -3.22 -24.31
CA ARG A 479 -8.07 -4.43 -23.78
C ARG A 479 -7.49 -5.71 -24.40
N GLN A 480 -7.13 -5.67 -25.68
CA GLN A 480 -6.57 -6.81 -26.41
C GLN A 480 -5.14 -7.13 -25.95
N GLU A 481 -4.31 -6.11 -25.74
CA GLU A 481 -2.95 -6.26 -25.21
C GLU A 481 -2.96 -6.77 -23.76
N ASP A 482 -3.87 -6.24 -22.93
CA ASP A 482 -4.09 -6.73 -21.56
C ASP A 482 -4.48 -8.22 -21.57
N ASN A 483 -5.47 -8.62 -22.37
CA ASN A 483 -5.88 -10.01 -22.47
C ASN A 483 -4.78 -10.90 -23.05
N ALA A 484 -4.00 -10.42 -24.02
CA ALA A 484 -2.89 -11.17 -24.60
C ALA A 484 -1.85 -11.58 -23.56
N SER A 485 -1.63 -10.74 -22.53
CA SER A 485 -0.74 -11.04 -21.41
C SER A 485 -1.22 -12.23 -20.57
N CYS A 486 -2.53 -12.41 -20.41
CA CYS A 486 -3.11 -13.57 -19.73
C CYS A 486 -3.10 -14.82 -20.64
N LEU A 487 -3.45 -14.62 -21.91
CA LEU A 487 -3.57 -15.69 -22.91
C LEU A 487 -2.21 -16.28 -23.35
N SER A 488 -1.08 -15.70 -22.94
CA SER A 488 0.24 -16.30 -23.14
C SER A 488 0.39 -17.62 -22.37
N CYS A 489 -0.26 -17.73 -21.21
CA CYS A 489 -0.28 -18.95 -20.39
C CYS A 489 -1.62 -19.68 -20.44
N HIS A 490 -2.72 -18.96 -20.68
CA HIS A 490 -4.09 -19.50 -20.74
C HIS A 490 -4.59 -19.60 -22.18
N ALA A 491 -3.86 -20.33 -23.03
CA ALA A 491 -4.13 -20.41 -24.46
C ALA A 491 -5.51 -21.00 -24.79
N GLU A 492 -6.09 -21.78 -23.88
CA GLU A 492 -7.43 -22.36 -24.02
C GLU A 492 -8.53 -21.31 -24.22
N PHE A 493 -8.36 -20.10 -23.65
CA PHE A 493 -9.34 -19.02 -23.75
C PHE A 493 -9.12 -18.12 -24.97
N LYS A 494 -8.18 -18.44 -25.86
CA LYS A 494 -8.11 -17.83 -27.20
C LYS A 494 -9.31 -18.22 -28.06
N ASP A 495 -9.94 -19.36 -27.77
CA ASP A 495 -11.20 -19.76 -28.39
C ASP A 495 -12.37 -18.96 -27.81
N ALA A 496 -13.07 -18.22 -28.67
CA ALA A 496 -14.14 -17.32 -28.24
C ALA A 496 -15.31 -18.05 -27.55
N LYS A 497 -15.59 -19.31 -27.92
CA LYS A 497 -16.65 -20.10 -27.27
C LYS A 497 -16.25 -20.49 -25.86
N ARG A 498 -15.01 -20.94 -25.66
CA ARG A 498 -14.45 -21.22 -24.32
C ARG A 498 -14.36 -19.96 -23.47
N LEU A 499 -13.95 -18.83 -24.03
CA LEU A 499 -13.95 -17.55 -23.33
C LEU A 499 -15.35 -17.13 -22.90
N THR A 500 -16.33 -17.19 -23.80
CA THR A 500 -17.73 -16.86 -23.50
C THR A 500 -18.30 -17.82 -22.45
N ALA A 501 -18.01 -19.12 -22.56
CA ALA A 501 -18.45 -20.12 -21.58
C ALA A 501 -17.79 -19.94 -20.21
N HIS A 502 -16.56 -19.43 -20.16
CA HIS A 502 -15.85 -19.15 -18.91
C HIS A 502 -16.30 -17.85 -18.25
N THR A 503 -16.42 -16.78 -19.04
CA THR A 503 -16.70 -15.43 -18.55
C THR A 503 -18.20 -15.17 -18.41
N HIS A 504 -19.05 -15.96 -19.08
CA HIS A 504 -20.49 -15.75 -19.20
C HIS A 504 -20.88 -14.39 -19.80
N HIS A 505 -19.97 -13.81 -20.60
CA HIS A 505 -20.14 -12.56 -21.31
C HIS A 505 -19.82 -12.76 -22.80
N ALA A 506 -20.36 -11.90 -23.66
CA ALA A 506 -19.97 -11.89 -25.07
C ALA A 506 -18.46 -11.64 -25.21
N ALA A 507 -17.80 -12.41 -26.07
CA ALA A 507 -16.34 -12.45 -26.18
C ALA A 507 -15.64 -11.09 -26.41
N ASP A 508 -16.33 -10.13 -27.04
CA ASP A 508 -15.83 -8.78 -27.33
C ASP A 508 -16.22 -7.74 -26.25
N SER A 509 -17.09 -8.10 -25.31
CA SER A 509 -17.56 -7.22 -24.24
C SER A 509 -16.51 -7.05 -23.13
N VAL A 510 -16.61 -5.95 -22.39
CA VAL A 510 -15.71 -5.67 -21.24
C VAL A 510 -15.80 -6.73 -20.13
N GLY A 511 -16.89 -7.52 -20.09
CA GLY A 511 -17.03 -8.62 -19.15
C GLY A 511 -16.16 -9.84 -19.48
N SER A 512 -15.62 -9.91 -20.70
CA SER A 512 -14.66 -10.94 -21.11
C SER A 512 -13.19 -10.49 -21.01
N ASP A 513 -12.91 -9.31 -20.45
CA ASP A 513 -11.54 -8.89 -20.15
C ASP A 513 -11.04 -9.54 -18.86
N CYS A 514 -9.96 -10.32 -18.94
CA CYS A 514 -9.47 -11.14 -17.83
C CYS A 514 -9.24 -10.32 -16.56
N MET A 515 -8.63 -9.14 -16.71
CA MET A 515 -8.28 -8.27 -15.60
C MET A 515 -9.50 -7.64 -14.92
N ASN A 516 -10.66 -7.51 -15.56
CA ASN A 516 -11.84 -6.93 -14.91
C ASN A 516 -12.40 -7.83 -13.81
N CYS A 517 -12.22 -9.15 -13.94
CA CYS A 517 -12.62 -10.12 -12.93
C CYS A 517 -11.48 -10.50 -11.99
N HIS A 518 -10.29 -10.75 -12.53
CA HIS A 518 -9.18 -11.29 -11.76
C HIS A 518 -8.24 -10.24 -11.15
N MET A 519 -8.32 -8.99 -11.61
CA MET A 519 -7.54 -7.85 -11.11
C MET A 519 -8.42 -6.59 -11.06
N PRO A 520 -9.54 -6.62 -10.32
CA PRO A 520 -10.49 -5.52 -10.32
C PRO A 520 -9.85 -4.21 -9.82
N LYS A 521 -10.39 -3.08 -10.27
CA LYS A 521 -9.96 -1.75 -9.82
C LYS A 521 -10.49 -1.44 -8.43
N ILE A 522 -9.78 -1.89 -7.41
CA ILE A 522 -10.17 -1.74 -6.00
C ILE A 522 -9.10 -1.06 -5.15
N ASN A 523 -7.92 -0.77 -5.69
CA ASN A 523 -6.87 -0.09 -4.93
C ASN A 523 -6.91 1.42 -5.23
N GLU A 524 -6.75 2.24 -4.19
CA GLU A 524 -6.48 3.68 -4.33
C GLU A 524 -5.13 3.89 -5.03
N GLY A 525 -5.08 4.81 -5.99
CA GLY A 525 -3.94 5.01 -6.89
C GLY A 525 -3.45 6.45 -7.01
N MET A 526 -3.50 7.22 -5.93
CA MET A 526 -3.34 8.68 -5.81
C MET A 526 -4.43 9.51 -6.49
N GLN A 527 -4.83 9.13 -7.70
CA GLN A 527 -5.71 9.94 -8.55
C GLN A 527 -6.87 9.16 -9.17
N ASP A 528 -6.70 7.86 -9.39
CA ASP A 528 -7.69 6.97 -9.99
C ASP A 528 -7.62 5.62 -9.27
N MET A 529 -8.70 4.85 -9.32
CA MET A 529 -8.68 3.49 -8.80
C MET A 529 -7.85 2.61 -9.74
N VAL A 530 -6.84 1.96 -9.17
CA VAL A 530 -5.92 1.06 -9.88
C VAL A 530 -6.26 -0.39 -9.60
N ARG A 531 -5.81 -1.26 -10.49
CA ARG A 531 -6.01 -2.71 -10.37
C ARG A 531 -5.24 -3.22 -9.18
N THR A 532 -5.90 -4.06 -8.37
CA THR A 532 -5.16 -4.93 -7.46
C THR A 532 -4.20 -5.79 -8.27
N HIS A 533 -2.99 -5.97 -7.74
CA HIS A 533 -2.02 -6.86 -8.36
C HIS A 533 -2.16 -8.30 -7.86
N CYS A 534 -3.00 -8.55 -6.86
CA CYS A 534 -3.39 -9.89 -6.46
C CYS A 534 -4.33 -10.47 -7.51
N ILE A 535 -3.87 -11.48 -8.24
CA ILE A 535 -4.68 -12.21 -9.21
C ILE A 535 -5.47 -13.28 -8.46
N PHE A 536 -6.76 -13.04 -8.22
CA PHE A 536 -7.64 -13.94 -7.47
C PHE A 536 -8.92 -14.30 -8.25
N ASN A 537 -9.66 -15.32 -7.80
CA ASN A 537 -10.89 -15.79 -8.45
C ASN A 537 -12.11 -14.99 -7.94
N PRO A 538 -13.06 -14.58 -8.80
CA PRO A 538 -14.35 -14.00 -8.39
C PRO A 538 -15.13 -14.79 -7.33
N THR A 539 -14.85 -16.09 -7.13
CA THR A 539 -15.41 -16.93 -6.06
C THR A 539 -14.76 -16.73 -4.68
N ASP A 540 -13.91 -15.70 -4.51
CA ASP A 540 -13.24 -15.36 -3.26
C ASP A 540 -14.24 -15.21 -2.09
N LYS A 541 -14.22 -16.23 -1.23
CA LYS A 541 -15.13 -16.37 -0.09
C LYS A 541 -14.92 -15.28 0.95
N GLU A 542 -13.68 -14.88 1.19
CA GLU A 542 -13.34 -13.92 2.23
C GLU A 542 -13.88 -12.53 1.88
N MET A 543 -13.72 -12.12 0.62
CA MET A 543 -14.30 -10.88 0.10
C MET A 543 -15.83 -10.88 0.15
N ILE A 544 -16.43 -11.95 -0.37
CA ILE A 544 -17.90 -12.08 -0.45
C ILE A 544 -18.50 -12.08 0.95
N GLU A 545 -17.99 -12.89 1.87
CA GLU A 545 -18.54 -12.99 3.22
C GLU A 545 -18.34 -11.71 4.03
N ALA A 546 -17.27 -10.96 3.78
CA ALA A 546 -16.98 -9.71 4.48
C ALA A 546 -17.80 -8.50 4.00
N ASN A 547 -18.66 -8.66 2.99
CA ASN A 547 -19.36 -7.54 2.34
C ASN A 547 -18.38 -6.48 1.81
N GLN A 548 -17.38 -6.95 1.08
CA GLN A 548 -16.35 -6.13 0.43
C GLN A 548 -16.44 -6.25 -1.10
N PRO A 549 -15.76 -5.37 -1.87
CA PRO A 549 -15.91 -5.30 -3.31
C PRO A 549 -15.61 -6.62 -4.02
N ASN A 550 -16.58 -7.13 -4.78
CA ASN A 550 -16.39 -8.28 -5.68
C ASN A 550 -16.50 -7.85 -7.15
N ALA A 551 -15.84 -8.60 -8.04
CA ALA A 551 -15.76 -8.28 -9.46
C ALA A 551 -17.13 -8.11 -10.14
N CYS A 552 -18.11 -8.94 -9.79
CA CYS A 552 -19.44 -8.92 -10.41
C CYS A 552 -20.19 -7.63 -10.06
N ASN A 553 -20.30 -7.32 -8.77
CA ASN A 553 -21.07 -6.17 -8.30
C ASN A 553 -20.36 -4.83 -8.53
N LEU A 554 -19.08 -4.79 -8.88
CA LEU A 554 -18.41 -3.57 -9.38
C LEU A 554 -19.00 -3.09 -10.71
N CYS A 555 -19.56 -4.00 -11.53
CA CYS A 555 -20.30 -3.65 -12.76
C CYS A 555 -21.82 -3.74 -12.57
N HIS A 556 -22.28 -4.67 -11.74
CA HIS A 556 -23.70 -4.94 -11.46
C HIS A 556 -24.12 -4.45 -10.08
N LEU A 557 -23.94 -3.15 -9.82
CA LEU A 557 -24.10 -2.53 -8.50
C LEU A 557 -25.49 -2.72 -7.88
N GLU A 558 -26.54 -2.76 -8.70
CA GLU A 558 -27.94 -2.92 -8.28
C GLU A 558 -28.31 -4.36 -7.91
N LYS A 559 -27.49 -5.33 -8.30
CA LYS A 559 -27.74 -6.73 -7.97
C LYS A 559 -27.42 -7.00 -6.50
N THR A 560 -28.18 -7.90 -5.90
CA THR A 560 -27.97 -8.34 -4.52
C THR A 560 -26.75 -9.25 -4.42
N ILE A 561 -26.28 -9.49 -3.20
CA ILE A 561 -25.23 -10.49 -3.00
C ILE A 561 -25.70 -11.91 -3.32
N ASP A 562 -26.98 -12.23 -3.05
CA ASP A 562 -27.54 -13.54 -3.38
C ASP A 562 -27.54 -13.78 -4.89
N TRP A 563 -27.86 -12.75 -5.68
CA TRP A 563 -27.74 -12.83 -7.14
C TRP A 563 -26.31 -13.22 -7.54
N THR A 564 -25.29 -12.59 -6.96
CA THR A 564 -23.89 -12.91 -7.26
C THR A 564 -23.53 -14.33 -6.84
N ILE A 565 -23.89 -14.73 -5.61
CA ILE A 565 -23.61 -16.06 -5.07
C ILE A 565 -24.26 -17.17 -5.90
N ASP A 566 -25.51 -16.98 -6.32
CA ASP A 566 -26.24 -17.97 -7.11
C ASP A 566 -25.58 -18.17 -8.49
N HIS A 567 -25.23 -17.08 -9.18
CA HIS A 567 -24.51 -17.18 -10.47
C HIS A 567 -23.14 -17.83 -10.31
N LEU A 568 -22.37 -17.47 -9.26
CA LEU A 568 -21.08 -18.10 -9.00
C LEU A 568 -21.20 -19.62 -8.77
N ARG A 569 -22.25 -20.07 -8.07
CA ARG A 569 -22.51 -21.49 -7.81
C ARG A 569 -22.96 -22.23 -9.05
N ASP A 570 -23.83 -21.62 -9.86
CA ASP A 570 -24.37 -22.25 -11.06
C ASP A 570 -23.30 -22.36 -12.17
N TRP A 571 -22.36 -21.41 -12.23
CA TRP A 571 -21.31 -21.37 -13.25
C TRP A 571 -20.03 -22.12 -12.87
N PHE A 572 -19.55 -21.92 -11.65
CA PHE A 572 -18.22 -22.40 -11.23
C PHE A 572 -18.26 -23.55 -10.23
N GLY A 573 -19.46 -24.08 -9.95
CA GLY A 573 -19.63 -25.24 -9.10
C GLY A 573 -20.25 -24.90 -7.75
N ARG A 574 -21.16 -25.77 -7.30
CA ARG A 574 -21.89 -25.53 -6.06
C ARG A 574 -20.98 -25.64 -4.84
N GLU A 575 -19.89 -26.40 -4.92
CA GLU A 575 -18.88 -26.57 -3.88
C GLU A 575 -18.33 -25.26 -3.29
N HIS A 576 -18.47 -24.14 -4.01
CA HIS A 576 -18.29 -22.80 -3.46
C HIS A 576 -19.35 -22.50 -2.38
N ARG A 577 -19.01 -22.83 -1.13
CA ARG A 577 -19.84 -22.60 0.06
C ARG A 577 -19.47 -21.29 0.75
N TYR A 578 -20.48 -20.45 0.93
CA TYR A 578 -20.42 -19.23 1.73
C TYR A 578 -21.15 -19.45 3.06
N SER A 579 -20.57 -18.95 4.14
CA SER A 579 -21.06 -19.02 5.51
C SER A 579 -22.29 -18.15 5.66
N GLU A 580 -23.44 -18.79 5.79
CA GLU A 580 -24.72 -18.10 6.02
C GLU A 580 -24.68 -17.20 7.26
N ARG A 581 -23.98 -17.64 8.31
CA ARG A 581 -23.74 -16.82 9.51
C ARG A 581 -22.95 -15.54 9.20
N ALA A 582 -21.92 -15.63 8.36
CA ALA A 582 -21.15 -14.45 7.97
C ALA A 582 -21.99 -13.51 7.09
N LEU A 583 -22.76 -14.07 6.15
CA LEU A 583 -23.63 -13.30 5.26
C LEU A 583 -24.71 -12.54 6.04
N VAL A 584 -25.44 -13.19 6.95
CA VAL A 584 -26.45 -12.53 7.79
C VAL A 584 -25.84 -11.39 8.62
N ARG A 585 -24.63 -11.60 9.17
CA ARG A 585 -23.94 -10.59 9.97
C ARG A 585 -23.49 -9.39 9.14
N ASN A 586 -22.93 -9.63 7.96
CA ASN A 586 -22.23 -8.61 7.17
C ASN A 586 -23.15 -7.97 6.10
N TYR A 587 -24.28 -8.60 5.76
CA TYR A 587 -25.33 -8.10 4.88
C TYR A 587 -26.66 -7.97 5.64
N PRO A 588 -26.80 -6.97 6.54
CA PRO A 588 -28.00 -6.82 7.37
C PRO A 588 -29.29 -6.61 6.55
N THR A 589 -29.17 -6.15 5.31
CA THR A 589 -30.29 -6.03 4.36
C THR A 589 -29.97 -6.79 3.09
N ARG A 590 -30.04 -8.11 3.15
CA ARG A 590 -29.58 -9.02 2.09
C ARG A 590 -30.22 -8.80 0.72
N GLY A 591 -31.48 -8.35 0.70
CA GLY A 591 -32.21 -8.02 -0.54
C GLY A 591 -31.86 -6.67 -1.17
N GLN A 592 -30.97 -5.87 -0.56
CA GLN A 592 -30.56 -4.58 -1.14
C GLN A 592 -29.49 -4.75 -2.21
N ALA A 593 -29.34 -3.73 -3.05
CA ALA A 593 -28.23 -3.59 -3.99
C ALA A 593 -26.88 -3.68 -3.26
N ALA A 594 -25.97 -4.56 -3.71
CA ALA A 594 -24.66 -4.72 -3.10
C ALA A 594 -23.88 -3.39 -3.09
N GLY A 595 -23.96 -2.62 -4.17
CA GLY A 595 -23.31 -1.30 -4.27
C GLY A 595 -23.80 -0.31 -3.19
N LEU A 596 -25.09 -0.34 -2.84
CA LEU A 596 -25.63 0.50 -1.78
C LEU A 596 -25.11 0.08 -0.40
N GLY A 597 -25.00 -1.23 -0.17
CA GLY A 597 -24.38 -1.77 1.04
C GLY A 597 -22.93 -1.31 1.20
N TRP A 598 -22.17 -1.28 0.10
CA TRP A 598 -20.77 -0.85 0.12
C TRP A 598 -20.59 0.66 0.34
N LEU A 599 -21.44 1.51 -0.27
CA LEU A 599 -21.45 2.97 -0.03
C LEU A 599 -21.70 3.34 1.44
N ARG A 600 -22.30 2.42 2.21
CA ARG A 600 -22.61 2.59 3.64
C ARG A 600 -21.72 1.73 4.54
N SER A 601 -20.66 1.14 3.99
CA SER A 601 -19.75 0.29 4.74
C SER A 601 -18.97 1.08 5.80
N ARG A 602 -18.69 0.43 6.93
CA ARG A 602 -17.74 0.97 7.93
C ARG A 602 -16.29 0.90 7.44
N HIS A 603 -16.01 0.08 6.44
CA HIS A 603 -14.67 -0.06 5.86
C HIS A 603 -14.45 1.01 4.79
N GLY A 604 -13.60 2.01 5.08
CA GLY A 604 -13.29 3.14 4.18
C GLY A 604 -12.92 2.72 2.75
N PRO A 605 -12.00 1.77 2.54
CA PRO A 605 -11.64 1.31 1.19
C PRO A 605 -12.80 0.63 0.42
N THR A 606 -13.76 0.02 1.13
CA THR A 606 -14.97 -0.51 0.48
C THR A 606 -15.86 0.62 -0.01
N ARG A 607 -16.02 1.69 0.81
CA ARG A 607 -16.77 2.89 0.39
C ARG A 607 -16.14 3.54 -0.83
N LEU A 608 -14.81 3.70 -0.85
CA LEU A 608 -14.09 4.28 -1.99
C LEU A 608 -14.33 3.51 -3.28
N ALA A 609 -14.14 2.19 -3.28
CA ALA A 609 -14.36 1.36 -4.47
C ALA A 609 -15.82 1.44 -4.97
N ALA A 610 -16.78 1.49 -4.05
CA ALA A 610 -18.19 1.64 -4.39
C ALA A 610 -18.54 3.03 -4.92
N ALA A 611 -17.97 4.08 -4.32
CA ALA A 611 -18.17 5.46 -4.75
C ALA A 611 -17.64 5.66 -6.17
N GLU A 612 -16.44 5.17 -6.44
CA GLU A 612 -15.87 5.14 -7.78
C GLU A 612 -16.77 4.40 -8.77
N ALA A 613 -17.17 3.16 -8.45
CA ALA A 613 -17.98 2.34 -9.35
C ALA A 613 -19.33 2.99 -9.65
N ALA A 614 -20.02 3.50 -8.62
CA ALA A 614 -21.33 4.13 -8.76
C ALA A 614 -21.27 5.45 -9.54
N ALA A 615 -20.29 6.31 -9.24
CA ALA A 615 -20.13 7.57 -9.95
C ALA A 615 -19.69 7.36 -11.40
N LYS A 616 -18.80 6.39 -11.67
CA LYS A 616 -18.41 6.00 -13.03
C LYS A 616 -19.58 5.43 -13.84
N ALA A 617 -20.43 4.63 -13.20
CA ALA A 617 -21.66 4.10 -13.80
C ALA A 617 -22.76 5.16 -13.96
N LYS A 618 -22.55 6.38 -13.44
CA LYS A 618 -23.55 7.46 -13.39
C LYS A 618 -24.86 6.97 -12.75
N ALA A 619 -24.73 6.17 -11.70
CA ALA A 619 -25.84 5.52 -11.01
C ALA A 619 -26.68 6.57 -10.25
N LYS A 620 -27.71 7.11 -10.91
CA LYS A 620 -28.55 8.20 -10.36
C LYS A 620 -29.13 7.87 -8.99
N TRP A 621 -29.48 6.61 -8.74
CA TRP A 621 -29.99 6.15 -7.44
C TRP A 621 -28.97 6.28 -6.30
N ALA A 622 -27.66 6.28 -6.62
CA ALA A 622 -26.58 6.38 -5.65
C ALA A 622 -26.14 7.83 -5.38
N LEU A 623 -26.59 8.80 -6.19
CA LEU A 623 -26.16 10.20 -6.07
C LEU A 623 -26.35 10.79 -4.67
N PRO A 624 -27.48 10.55 -3.95
CA PRO A 624 -27.64 11.03 -2.58
C PRO A 624 -26.59 10.46 -1.62
N ASP A 625 -26.26 9.17 -1.73
CA ASP A 625 -25.22 8.53 -0.91
C ASP A 625 -23.82 9.03 -1.28
N LEU A 626 -23.55 9.28 -2.57
CA LEU A 626 -22.28 9.87 -3.01
C LEU A 626 -22.08 11.30 -2.47
N LEU A 627 -23.13 12.13 -2.50
CA LEU A 627 -23.09 13.48 -1.89
C LEU A 627 -22.94 13.39 -0.37
N ARG A 628 -23.60 12.43 0.29
CA ARG A 628 -23.42 12.17 1.72
C ARG A 628 -21.96 11.83 2.07
N LEU A 629 -21.29 10.99 1.27
CA LEU A 629 -19.88 10.64 1.47
C LEU A 629 -18.95 11.86 1.39
N LEU A 630 -19.27 12.87 0.59
CA LEU A 630 -18.50 14.12 0.55
C LEU A 630 -18.57 14.91 1.87
N VAL A 631 -19.53 14.63 2.74
CA VAL A 631 -19.65 15.22 4.07
C VAL A 631 -19.11 14.27 5.13
N GLU A 632 -19.61 13.04 5.15
CA GLU A 632 -19.47 12.09 6.27
C GLU A 632 -18.28 11.12 6.14
N ASP A 633 -17.69 10.93 4.95
CA ASP A 633 -16.54 10.02 4.85
C ASP A 633 -15.33 10.66 5.53
N GLU A 634 -14.87 10.05 6.62
CA GLU A 634 -13.78 10.56 7.46
C GLU A 634 -12.42 10.55 6.76
N TYR A 635 -12.27 9.79 5.66
CA TYR A 635 -11.02 9.67 4.90
C TYR A 635 -10.95 10.76 3.84
N ILE A 636 -9.97 11.65 3.97
CA ILE A 636 -9.78 12.77 3.03
C ILE A 636 -9.64 12.30 1.56
N ILE A 637 -8.99 11.15 1.35
CA ILE A 637 -8.77 10.57 0.02
C ILE A 637 -10.04 10.00 -0.58
N ASN A 638 -10.91 9.39 0.23
CA ASN A 638 -12.21 8.95 -0.25
C ASN A 638 -13.03 10.13 -0.79
N ARG A 639 -13.01 11.25 -0.06
CA ARG A 639 -13.68 12.49 -0.50
C ARG A 639 -13.05 13.07 -1.76
N GLN A 640 -11.72 13.08 -1.86
CA GLN A 640 -11.01 13.56 -3.05
C GLN A 640 -11.41 12.79 -4.31
N PHE A 641 -11.38 11.46 -4.25
CA PHE A 641 -11.75 10.60 -5.37
C PHE A 641 -13.23 10.75 -5.73
N THR A 642 -14.10 10.72 -4.72
CA THR A 642 -15.55 10.88 -4.91
C THR A 642 -15.87 12.24 -5.53
N GLN A 643 -15.25 13.33 -5.06
CA GLN A 643 -15.42 14.67 -5.61
C GLN A 643 -15.01 14.67 -7.08
N ARG A 644 -13.80 14.19 -7.40
CA ARG A 644 -13.29 14.18 -8.78
C ARG A 644 -14.22 13.42 -9.72
N ARG A 645 -14.67 12.22 -9.33
CA ARG A 645 -15.54 11.42 -10.20
C ARG A 645 -16.93 12.04 -10.37
N LEU A 646 -17.46 12.69 -9.33
CA LEU A 646 -18.70 13.46 -9.43
C LEU A 646 -18.54 14.70 -10.31
N GLU A 647 -17.42 15.41 -10.25
CA GLU A 647 -17.14 16.54 -11.16
C GLU A 647 -17.14 16.09 -12.63
N GLU A 648 -16.51 14.94 -12.93
CA GLU A 648 -16.51 14.35 -14.28
C GLU A 648 -17.92 13.93 -14.74
N TRP A 649 -18.75 13.41 -13.84
CA TRP A 649 -20.12 13.03 -14.15
C TRP A 649 -21.00 14.28 -14.35
N LEU A 650 -20.99 15.20 -13.40
CA LEU A 650 -21.92 16.34 -13.32
C LEU A 650 -21.50 17.53 -14.20
N GLY A 651 -20.24 17.58 -14.64
CA GLY A 651 -19.76 18.59 -15.59
C GLY A 651 -19.48 19.97 -14.99
N PHE A 652 -19.29 20.08 -13.67
CA PHE A 652 -18.86 21.30 -13.00
C PHE A 652 -17.87 20.99 -11.87
N LYS A 653 -17.08 21.99 -11.48
CA LYS A 653 -16.11 21.86 -10.37
C LYS A 653 -16.75 22.22 -9.04
N PHE A 654 -16.59 21.36 -8.03
CA PHE A 654 -17.19 21.55 -6.71
C PHE A 654 -16.61 22.78 -5.98
N LYS A 655 -15.36 23.13 -6.29
CA LYS A 655 -14.72 24.34 -5.78
C LYS A 655 -15.43 25.63 -6.17
N ASP A 656 -16.01 25.69 -7.37
CA ASP A 656 -16.75 26.86 -7.86
C ASP A 656 -18.08 27.02 -7.11
N LYS A 657 -18.49 25.99 -6.36
CA LYS A 657 -19.65 25.96 -5.47
C LYS A 657 -19.28 26.03 -3.99
N GLY A 658 -18.01 26.32 -3.70
CA GLY A 658 -17.49 26.50 -2.34
C GLY A 658 -17.23 25.20 -1.59
N TYR A 659 -17.09 24.05 -2.27
CA TYR A 659 -16.70 22.79 -1.63
C TYR A 659 -15.24 22.44 -1.92
N ARG A 660 -14.53 21.96 -0.90
CA ARG A 660 -13.22 21.29 -1.01
C ARG A 660 -13.24 20.03 -0.16
N TYR A 661 -12.74 18.91 -0.69
CA TYR A 661 -12.66 17.64 0.03
C TYR A 661 -11.87 17.69 1.35
N TYR A 662 -11.04 18.71 1.54
CA TYR A 662 -10.20 18.92 2.71
C TYR A 662 -10.78 19.92 3.74
N MET A 663 -11.99 20.45 3.53
CA MET A 663 -12.72 21.28 4.50
C MET A 663 -13.10 20.51 5.77
N THR A 664 -13.43 21.22 6.83
CA THR A 664 -14.03 20.64 8.05
C THR A 664 -15.44 20.10 7.77
N GLU A 665 -15.92 19.14 8.57
CA GLU A 665 -17.26 18.56 8.37
C GLU A 665 -18.39 19.61 8.27
N PRO A 666 -18.46 20.65 9.14
CA PRO A 666 -19.51 21.67 9.04
C PRO A 666 -19.45 22.47 7.72
N GLU A 667 -18.26 22.85 7.26
CA GLU A 667 -18.07 23.55 5.98
C GLU A 667 -18.48 22.66 4.80
N ARG A 668 -18.13 21.36 4.84
CA ARG A 668 -18.54 20.37 3.83
C ARG A 668 -20.06 20.24 3.79
N LEU A 669 -20.71 20.12 4.95
CA LEU A 669 -22.16 20.00 5.07
C LEU A 669 -22.88 21.19 4.44
N GLU A 670 -22.45 22.41 4.75
CA GLU A 670 -23.04 23.63 4.19
C GLU A 670 -22.93 23.64 2.66
N ALA A 671 -21.74 23.37 2.12
CA ALA A 671 -21.50 23.40 0.69
C ALA A 671 -22.25 22.30 -0.07
N ILE A 672 -22.29 21.07 0.46
CA ILE A 672 -23.00 19.96 -0.16
C ILE A 672 -24.52 20.15 -0.11
N THR A 673 -25.05 20.73 0.97
CA THR A 673 -26.50 21.05 1.08
C THR A 673 -26.92 21.99 -0.04
N ARG A 674 -26.12 23.03 -0.32
CA ARG A 674 -26.34 23.97 -1.42
C ARG A 674 -26.27 23.27 -2.79
N ILE A 675 -25.23 22.47 -3.04
CA ILE A 675 -25.05 21.73 -4.30
C ILE A 675 -26.21 20.77 -4.54
N ALA A 676 -26.65 20.03 -3.53
CA ALA A 676 -27.76 19.10 -3.65
C ALA A 676 -29.09 19.80 -3.96
N GLY A 677 -29.32 20.98 -3.38
CA GLY A 677 -30.47 21.82 -3.69
C GLY A 677 -30.52 22.24 -5.16
N GLU A 678 -29.37 22.64 -5.73
CA GLU A 678 -29.25 22.98 -7.15
C GLU A 678 -29.49 21.79 -8.09
N LEU A 679 -29.05 20.59 -7.69
CA LEU A 679 -29.23 19.35 -8.45
C LEU A 679 -30.67 18.81 -8.39
N GLN A 680 -31.58 19.46 -7.64
CA GLN A 680 -32.97 19.04 -7.45
C GLN A 680 -33.08 17.57 -7.01
N THR A 681 -32.12 17.07 -6.23
CA THR A 681 -32.19 15.72 -5.68
C THR A 681 -33.28 15.72 -4.61
N GLY A 682 -34.53 15.44 -5.01
CA GLY A 682 -35.77 15.58 -4.22
C GLY A 682 -35.92 14.66 -3.00
N GLY A 683 -34.83 14.12 -2.46
CA GLY A 683 -34.80 13.48 -1.16
C GLY A 683 -34.17 14.43 -0.14
N SER A 684 -34.80 14.62 1.03
CA SER A 684 -34.14 15.24 2.17
C SER A 684 -32.85 14.46 2.45
N LEU A 685 -31.71 15.03 2.06
CA LEU A 685 -30.40 14.65 2.60
C LEU A 685 -30.53 14.83 4.11
N ARG A 686 -30.94 13.77 4.82
CA ARG A 686 -30.92 13.72 6.29
C ARG A 686 -29.47 13.60 6.72
N LEU A 687 -28.72 14.67 6.51
CA LEU A 687 -27.38 14.84 7.03
C LEU A 687 -27.56 15.27 8.48
N GLN A 688 -27.28 14.35 9.41
CA GLN A 688 -27.11 14.74 10.81
C GLN A 688 -25.64 15.11 10.97
N ALA A 689 -25.36 16.34 11.40
CA ALA A 689 -24.02 16.66 11.88
C ALA A 689 -23.67 15.65 12.97
N SER A 690 -22.52 14.97 12.84
CA SER A 690 -22.08 14.09 13.91
C SER A 690 -21.83 14.97 15.14
N ASN A 691 -22.67 14.83 16.17
CA ASN A 691 -22.37 15.41 17.48
C ASN A 691 -21.30 14.51 18.11
N SER A 692 -20.07 14.59 17.62
CA SER A 692 -18.91 13.99 18.29
C SER A 692 -18.58 14.82 19.54
N LYS A 693 -18.62 14.13 20.68
CA LYS A 693 -18.02 14.55 21.95
C LYS A 693 -16.68 13.86 22.09
#